data_AF-A0A650MGX2-F1
#
_entry.id   AF-A0A650MGX2-F1
#
_cell.length_a   1.000
_cell.length_b   1.000
_cell.length_c   1.000
_cell.angle_alpha   90.00
_cell.angle_beta   90.00
_cell.angle_gamma   90.00
#
_symmetry.space_group_name_H-M   'P 1'
#
loop_
_entity.id
_entity.type
_entity.pdbx_description
1 polymer ?
#
loop_
_entity_poly.entity_id
_entity_poly.type
_entity_poly.pdbx_seq_one_letter_code
_entity_poly.pdbx_strand_id
1 'polypeptide(L)'
;MRIETIRNKALITGTVVTSIIYLIWRIFFTIPFGEGIIALISGMYLLIVEIVGMLEEVVHYNNMTNIEYPMIPKADFSEFPDVDIFIATYNEPVELLYKTINGCINMEYPDENKVHIYICDDSNRIEMKKLAEEMNINYITRTERKDAKAGNFNNALAKTDSPLVVTFDADMIPMHDFLMSTVPYFVEDLTNAKKIEKKDGKEARKSREGKIGFIQTPQSFYNPDLFQYNLFSETRIPNEQDYFYRDIQISRNKSNSVIYGGTNTVISREALDEIGGFYTKVITEDFATGILIQSNGYTCYAIDEVHASGLAPEDLKGLVKQRQRWARGCIQTGRKLNILFRKGLNISQKLSYISAITYWYGCLKRLIYIMAPILFSVFGVVVVKCTLLEVLIFWLPMYIFSSKSLKLVSRKIRTVKWTNVYETILFPSLIVSVILESLGISQKKFNVTRKGGAIEDKNYQIKKAIPHIILSILSIIGIINCVKFTFITGTPVYIVLIFWLIINLYNIVMSIFFMLGRQVLRRAERFPINIDCIVSFHEKELKCTTNDISENGLSIVLKKPEFIPYKESIRILLQTDRYKAQFVAKIIHVGQAGEQWKYAMEIQEIDDHNLKQLLRILYDRVPELPKIVEMNNSIFDDIRINVLKRGEQKVKFNRKLPRVNLNKELYSKEHGKVKIINFNYEYAVLKTNKVFDSLILKINDCIDIKFILTDTSSAKIEENTYLYKVDNYEEISANEEFAEILNQWIKEYEIYMKRKKNEKIKLEDEDVFNEMEYL
;
A
#
# COMPACT_ATOMS: atom_id res chain seq x y z
N MET A 1 7.67 -26.30 -18.28
CA MET A 1 7.94 -25.35 -19.39
C MET A 1 7.14 -25.64 -20.68
N ARG A 2 7.50 -26.58 -21.58
CA ARG A 2 6.82 -26.73 -22.90
C ARG A 2 5.32 -27.08 -22.81
N ILE A 3 4.92 -27.93 -21.86
CA ILE A 3 3.52 -28.30 -21.60
C ILE A 3 2.71 -27.13 -20.99
N GLU A 4 3.33 -26.33 -20.11
CA GLU A 4 2.68 -25.16 -19.51
C GLU A 4 2.46 -24.06 -20.53
N THR A 5 3.40 -23.83 -21.45
CA THR A 5 3.26 -22.89 -22.56
C THR A 5 2.11 -23.30 -23.49
N ILE A 6 1.96 -24.60 -23.78
CA ILE A 6 0.87 -25.12 -24.60
C ILE A 6 -0.48 -24.95 -23.89
N ARG A 7 -0.55 -25.30 -22.60
CA ARG A 7 -1.77 -25.12 -21.78
C ARG A 7 -2.20 -23.65 -21.72
N ASN A 8 -1.27 -22.73 -21.49
CA ASN A 8 -1.56 -21.31 -21.39
C ASN A 8 -2.04 -20.74 -22.74
N LYS A 9 -1.40 -21.13 -23.85
CA LYS A 9 -1.87 -20.77 -25.20
C LYS A 9 -3.27 -21.30 -25.47
N ALA A 10 -3.53 -22.57 -25.16
CA ALA A 10 -4.85 -23.16 -25.36
C ALA A 10 -5.96 -22.45 -24.56
N LEU A 11 -5.68 -22.07 -23.31
CA LEU A 11 -6.63 -21.34 -22.48
C LEU A 11 -6.91 -19.93 -23.02
N ILE A 12 -5.87 -19.20 -23.43
CA ILE A 12 -6.03 -17.85 -24.00
C ILE A 12 -6.75 -17.90 -25.34
N THR A 13 -6.40 -18.86 -26.21
CA THR A 13 -7.13 -19.10 -27.46
C THR A 13 -8.59 -19.44 -27.19
N GLY A 14 -8.87 -20.31 -26.20
CA GLY A 14 -10.22 -20.64 -25.76
C GLY A 14 -10.99 -19.42 -25.27
N THR A 15 -10.35 -18.53 -24.49
CA THR A 15 -10.95 -17.26 -24.07
C THR A 15 -11.31 -16.40 -25.27
N VAL A 16 -10.39 -16.18 -26.21
CA VAL A 16 -10.66 -15.33 -27.39
C VAL A 16 -11.81 -15.90 -28.24
N VAL A 17 -11.78 -17.21 -28.52
CA VAL A 17 -12.82 -17.87 -29.33
C VAL A 17 -14.19 -17.79 -28.65
N THR A 18 -14.26 -18.12 -27.36
CA THR A 18 -15.53 -18.07 -26.62
C THR A 18 -16.05 -16.65 -26.45
N SER A 19 -15.18 -15.65 -26.26
CA SER A 19 -15.57 -14.23 -26.23
C SER A 19 -16.12 -13.75 -27.58
N ILE A 20 -15.53 -14.16 -28.71
CA ILE A 20 -16.05 -13.82 -30.05
C ILE A 20 -17.44 -14.44 -30.25
N ILE A 21 -17.60 -15.73 -29.93
CA ILE A 21 -18.89 -16.42 -30.04
C ILE A 21 -19.95 -15.72 -29.18
N TYR A 22 -19.60 -15.36 -27.95
CA TYR A 22 -20.48 -14.61 -27.05
C TYR A 22 -20.89 -13.25 -27.62
N LEU A 23 -19.95 -12.48 -28.18
CA LEU A 23 -20.26 -11.18 -28.77
C LEU A 23 -21.12 -11.28 -30.03
N ILE A 24 -20.88 -12.28 -30.89
CA ILE A 24 -21.76 -12.55 -32.04
C ILE A 24 -23.18 -12.82 -31.56
N TRP A 25 -23.34 -13.68 -30.55
CA TRP A 25 -24.64 -13.93 -29.94
C TRP A 25 -25.28 -12.64 -29.39
N ARG A 26 -24.50 -11.84 -28.65
CA ARG A 26 -24.97 -10.57 -28.08
C ARG A 26 -25.47 -9.60 -29.15
N ILE A 27 -24.69 -9.40 -30.21
CA ILE A 27 -24.97 -8.45 -31.31
C ILE A 27 -26.26 -8.81 -32.04
N PHE A 28 -26.43 -10.09 -32.41
CA PHE A 28 -27.49 -10.48 -33.33
C PHE A 28 -28.79 -10.93 -32.63
N PHE A 29 -28.73 -11.45 -31.40
CA PHE A 29 -29.87 -12.16 -30.82
C PHE A 29 -30.41 -11.54 -29.53
N THR A 30 -29.66 -10.68 -28.85
CA THR A 30 -30.00 -10.28 -27.48
C THR A 30 -30.35 -8.81 -27.28
N ILE A 31 -30.21 -7.98 -28.32
CA ILE A 31 -30.56 -6.57 -28.26
C ILE A 31 -32.09 -6.44 -28.13
N PRO A 32 -32.61 -5.67 -27.15
CA PRO A 32 -34.03 -5.61 -26.83
C PRO A 32 -34.80 -4.68 -27.80
N PHE A 33 -34.75 -5.00 -29.10
CA PHE A 33 -35.55 -4.29 -30.10
C PHE A 33 -37.04 -4.43 -29.79
N GLY A 34 -37.77 -3.32 -29.79
CA GLY A 34 -39.21 -3.27 -29.49
C GLY A 34 -39.58 -3.12 -28.01
N GLU A 35 -38.63 -3.18 -27.07
CA GLU A 35 -38.89 -3.08 -25.62
C GLU A 35 -38.83 -1.63 -25.08
N GLY A 36 -38.84 -0.63 -25.98
CA GLY A 36 -38.76 0.80 -25.66
C GLY A 36 -37.37 1.42 -25.75
N ILE A 37 -37.32 2.77 -25.77
CA ILE A 37 -36.08 3.53 -26.01
C ILE A 37 -35.03 3.33 -24.89
N ILE A 38 -35.47 3.26 -23.64
CA ILE A 38 -34.57 3.11 -22.48
C ILE A 38 -33.93 1.71 -22.48
N ALA A 39 -34.70 0.68 -22.81
CA ALA A 39 -34.23 -0.69 -22.97
C ALA A 39 -33.17 -0.78 -24.09
N LEU A 40 -33.47 -0.20 -25.25
CA LEU A 40 -32.54 -0.18 -26.38
C LEU A 40 -31.22 0.53 -26.05
N ILE A 41 -31.28 1.73 -25.46
CA ILE A 41 -30.08 2.49 -25.07
C ILE A 41 -29.25 1.70 -24.05
N SER A 42 -29.89 1.11 -23.04
CA SER A 42 -29.21 0.35 -21.99
C SER A 42 -28.57 -0.93 -22.55
N GLY A 43 -29.27 -1.64 -23.42
CA GLY A 43 -28.76 -2.85 -24.09
C GLY A 43 -27.58 -2.57 -25.02
N MET A 44 -27.65 -1.48 -25.80
CA MET A 44 -26.55 -1.02 -26.66
C MET A 44 -25.36 -0.55 -25.83
N TYR A 45 -25.60 0.18 -24.74
CA TYR A 45 -24.54 0.63 -23.85
C TYR A 45 -23.79 -0.56 -23.22
N LEU A 46 -24.53 -1.56 -22.72
CA LEU A 46 -23.93 -2.79 -22.20
C LEU A 46 -23.09 -3.51 -23.27
N LEU A 47 -23.61 -3.63 -24.50
CA LEU A 47 -22.87 -4.25 -25.61
C LEU A 47 -21.56 -3.50 -25.93
N ILE A 48 -21.58 -2.16 -26.00
CA ILE A 48 -20.38 -1.35 -26.27
C ILE A 48 -19.33 -1.59 -25.19
N VAL A 49 -19.75 -1.63 -23.92
CA VAL A 49 -18.86 -1.91 -22.79
C VAL A 49 -18.26 -3.31 -22.86
N GLU A 50 -19.05 -4.32 -23.24
CA GLU A 50 -18.59 -5.70 -23.42
C GLU A 50 -17.57 -5.82 -24.57
N ILE A 51 -17.79 -5.12 -25.70
CA ILE A 51 -16.85 -5.06 -26.82
C ILE A 51 -15.52 -4.43 -26.40
N VAL A 52 -15.57 -3.28 -25.70
CA VAL A 52 -14.36 -2.62 -25.19
C VAL A 52 -13.63 -3.52 -24.19
N GLY A 53 -14.36 -4.20 -23.30
CA GLY A 53 -13.80 -5.16 -22.36
C GLY A 53 -13.06 -6.30 -23.06
N MET A 54 -13.62 -6.86 -24.14
CA MET A 54 -12.95 -7.90 -24.92
C MET A 54 -11.67 -7.37 -25.58
N LEU A 55 -11.68 -6.16 -26.13
CA LEU A 55 -10.47 -5.56 -26.72
C LEU A 55 -9.36 -5.39 -25.69
N GLU A 56 -9.69 -4.91 -24.49
CA GLU A 56 -8.75 -4.79 -23.38
C GLU A 56 -8.20 -6.16 -22.95
N GLU A 57 -9.07 -7.16 -22.85
CA GLU A 57 -8.70 -8.53 -22.49
C GLU A 57 -7.72 -9.14 -23.50
N VAL A 58 -7.98 -8.98 -24.80
CA VAL A 58 -7.09 -9.46 -25.87
C VAL A 58 -5.72 -8.79 -25.81
N VAL A 59 -5.68 -7.46 -25.66
CA VAL A 59 -4.42 -6.71 -25.55
C VAL A 59 -3.65 -7.15 -24.31
N HIS A 60 -4.33 -7.28 -23.17
CA HIS A 60 -3.74 -7.70 -21.91
C HIS A 60 -3.11 -9.10 -22.01
N TYR A 61 -3.85 -10.11 -22.49
CA TYR A 61 -3.29 -11.45 -22.63
C TYR A 61 -2.19 -11.54 -23.68
N ASN A 62 -2.30 -10.80 -24.79
CA ASN A 62 -1.23 -10.77 -25.78
C ASN A 62 0.09 -10.25 -25.19
N ASN A 63 0.04 -9.23 -24.32
CA ASN A 63 1.22 -8.72 -23.65
C ASN A 63 1.73 -9.68 -22.55
N MET A 64 0.82 -10.34 -21.82
CA MET A 64 1.18 -11.20 -20.69
C MET A 64 1.64 -12.62 -21.07
N THR A 65 1.42 -13.07 -22.31
CA THR A 65 1.86 -14.41 -22.78
C THR A 65 3.37 -14.58 -22.89
N ASN A 66 4.11 -13.48 -23.12
CA ASN A 66 5.56 -13.49 -23.25
C ASN A 66 6.12 -12.19 -22.67
N ILE A 67 6.30 -12.17 -21.36
CA ILE A 67 6.78 -11.00 -20.64
C ILE A 67 8.29 -10.90 -20.84
N GLU A 68 8.75 -9.73 -21.26
CA GLU A 68 10.17 -9.44 -21.43
C GLU A 68 10.72 -8.82 -20.15
N TYR A 69 11.71 -9.51 -19.58
CA TYR A 69 12.48 -9.06 -18.43
C TYR A 69 13.84 -8.56 -18.92
N PRO A 70 14.04 -7.24 -18.99
CA PRO A 70 15.31 -6.70 -19.43
C PRO A 70 16.36 -6.98 -18.34
N MET A 71 17.33 -7.84 -18.63
CA MET A 71 18.44 -8.08 -17.72
C MET A 71 19.32 -6.83 -17.64
N ILE A 72 19.83 -6.53 -16.44
CA ILE A 72 20.78 -5.43 -16.24
C ILE A 72 22.04 -5.73 -17.08
N PRO A 73 22.41 -4.87 -18.05
CA PRO A 73 23.61 -5.09 -18.85
C PRO A 73 24.86 -5.03 -18.00
N LYS A 74 25.87 -5.82 -18.36
CA LYS A 74 27.20 -5.67 -17.77
C LYS A 74 27.82 -4.41 -18.36
N ALA A 75 28.00 -3.39 -17.53
CA ALA A 75 28.60 -2.12 -17.90
C ALA A 75 29.91 -1.92 -17.11
N ASP A 76 30.92 -1.35 -17.76
CA ASP A 76 32.11 -0.88 -17.05
C ASP A 76 31.76 0.38 -16.25
N PHE A 77 32.02 0.34 -14.94
CA PHE A 77 31.78 1.46 -14.04
C PHE A 77 32.55 2.73 -14.42
N SER A 78 33.67 2.58 -15.14
CA SER A 78 34.43 3.74 -15.65
C SER A 78 33.66 4.53 -16.73
N GLU A 79 32.74 3.88 -17.45
CA GLU A 79 31.96 4.47 -18.54
C GLU A 79 30.65 5.13 -18.07
N PHE A 80 30.36 5.09 -16.77
CA PHE A 80 29.14 5.67 -16.19
C PHE A 80 29.07 7.19 -16.46
N PRO A 81 27.94 7.69 -17.01
CA PRO A 81 27.79 9.10 -17.40
C PRO A 81 27.46 10.02 -16.22
N ASP A 82 27.47 11.33 -16.45
CA ASP A 82 26.84 12.30 -15.56
C ASP A 82 25.31 12.09 -15.50
N VAL A 83 24.73 12.37 -14.33
CA VAL A 83 23.32 12.19 -14.03
C VAL A 83 22.76 13.41 -13.31
N ASP A 84 21.73 14.03 -13.88
CA ASP A 84 20.94 15.07 -13.21
C ASP A 84 19.76 14.41 -12.48
N ILE A 85 19.59 14.64 -11.17
CA ILE A 85 18.44 14.18 -10.40
C ILE A 85 17.53 15.37 -10.10
N PHE A 86 16.32 15.36 -10.65
CA PHE A 86 15.31 16.39 -10.45
C PHE A 86 14.25 15.96 -9.44
N ILE A 87 14.16 16.67 -8.32
CA ILE A 87 13.13 16.49 -7.29
C ILE A 87 12.10 17.61 -7.46
N ALA A 88 10.91 17.27 -7.98
CA ALA A 88 9.85 18.25 -8.19
C ALA A 88 9.12 18.58 -6.89
N THR A 89 8.94 19.87 -6.60
CA THR A 89 8.13 20.33 -5.48
C THR A 89 7.33 21.59 -5.80
N TYR A 90 6.17 21.73 -5.15
CA TYR A 90 5.27 22.88 -5.25
C TYR A 90 4.80 23.37 -3.88
N ASN A 91 4.26 22.49 -3.03
CA ASN A 91 3.72 22.85 -1.71
C ASN A 91 4.02 21.80 -0.63
N GLU A 92 4.86 20.82 -0.95
CA GLU A 92 5.26 19.78 -0.02
C GLU A 92 6.09 20.36 1.13
N PRO A 93 5.94 19.83 2.35
CA PRO A 93 6.66 20.32 3.52
C PRO A 93 8.16 19.95 3.46
N VAL A 94 8.98 20.72 4.18
CA VAL A 94 10.45 20.56 4.24
C VAL A 94 10.82 19.17 4.72
N GLU A 95 10.11 18.65 5.73
CA GLU A 95 10.36 17.35 6.34
C GLU A 95 10.15 16.19 5.34
N LEU A 96 9.22 16.35 4.39
CA LEU A 96 8.99 15.35 3.34
C LEU A 96 10.14 15.37 2.32
N LEU A 97 10.55 16.56 1.87
CA LEU A 97 11.66 16.69 0.92
C LEU A 97 12.99 16.27 1.52
N TYR A 98 13.23 16.57 2.80
CA TYR A 98 14.44 16.17 3.52
C TYR A 98 14.64 14.64 3.44
N LYS A 99 13.57 13.85 3.58
CA LYS A 99 13.62 12.39 3.46
C LYS A 99 14.03 11.94 2.05
N THR A 100 13.41 12.53 1.03
CA THR A 100 13.70 12.23 -0.38
C THR A 100 15.14 12.61 -0.76
N ILE A 101 15.59 13.79 -0.35
CA ILE A 101 16.97 14.25 -0.60
C ILE A 101 17.97 13.37 0.15
N ASN A 102 17.70 12.99 1.40
CA ASN A 102 18.58 12.08 2.14
C ASN A 102 18.70 10.71 1.46
N GLY A 103 17.63 10.21 0.85
CA GLY A 103 17.68 9.03 -0.02
C GLY A 103 18.54 9.26 -1.26
N CYS A 104 18.36 10.40 -1.94
CA CYS A 104 19.12 10.72 -3.15
C CYS A 104 20.64 10.83 -2.90
N ILE A 105 21.04 11.47 -1.80
CA ILE A 105 22.45 11.60 -1.37
C ILE A 105 23.06 10.23 -1.05
N ASN A 106 22.23 9.26 -0.65
CA ASN A 106 22.67 7.93 -0.24
C ASN A 106 22.71 6.92 -1.40
N MET A 107 22.45 7.35 -2.63
CA MET A 107 22.57 6.48 -3.81
C MET A 107 24.03 6.15 -4.11
N GLU A 108 24.30 4.88 -4.36
CA GLU A 108 25.60 4.41 -4.79
C GLU A 108 25.85 4.78 -6.24
N TYR A 109 27.03 5.33 -6.50
CA TYR A 109 27.52 5.60 -7.84
C TYR A 109 29.05 5.52 -7.85
N PRO A 110 29.69 4.99 -8.91
CA PRO A 110 31.14 4.80 -8.93
C PRO A 110 31.95 6.08 -8.74
N ASP A 111 31.44 7.21 -9.23
CA ASP A 111 32.02 8.55 -9.06
C ASP A 111 30.92 9.51 -8.60
N GLU A 112 30.89 9.80 -7.30
CA GLU A 112 29.87 10.67 -6.69
C GLU A 112 29.82 12.07 -7.33
N ASN A 113 30.92 12.56 -7.92
CA ASN A 113 30.96 13.88 -8.58
C ASN A 113 30.15 13.95 -9.87
N LYS A 114 29.74 12.80 -10.43
CA LYS A 114 28.88 12.71 -11.61
C LYS A 114 27.39 12.76 -11.29
N VAL A 115 27.03 12.81 -10.00
CA VAL A 115 25.65 12.79 -9.54
C VAL A 115 25.24 14.18 -9.07
N HIS A 116 24.38 14.84 -9.84
CA HIS A 116 23.99 16.23 -9.62
C HIS A 116 22.54 16.29 -9.13
N ILE A 117 22.32 16.59 -7.85
CA ILE A 117 20.97 16.62 -7.25
C ILE A 117 20.41 18.04 -7.27
N TYR A 118 19.17 18.19 -7.76
CA TYR A 118 18.46 19.47 -7.87
C TYR A 118 17.08 19.43 -7.22
N ILE A 119 16.81 20.37 -6.32
CA ILE A 119 15.44 20.74 -5.95
C ILE A 119 14.87 21.62 -7.07
N CYS A 120 13.84 21.15 -7.75
CA CYS A 120 13.08 21.91 -8.74
C CYS A 120 11.83 22.48 -8.06
N ASP A 121 11.91 23.70 -7.51
CA ASP A 121 10.83 24.31 -6.74
C ASP A 121 10.00 25.30 -7.56
N ASP A 122 8.76 24.91 -7.85
CA ASP A 122 7.83 25.66 -8.67
C ASP A 122 7.19 26.87 -7.93
N SER A 123 7.40 26.95 -6.61
CA SER A 123 6.82 27.98 -5.76
C SER A 123 7.78 29.08 -5.31
N ASN A 124 9.08 28.97 -5.59
CA ASN A 124 10.13 29.91 -5.16
C ASN A 124 10.11 30.18 -3.63
N ARG A 125 10.25 29.09 -2.86
CA ARG A 125 10.16 29.06 -1.40
C ARG A 125 11.54 29.17 -0.75
N ILE A 126 11.67 30.10 0.19
CA ILE A 126 12.92 30.39 0.91
C ILE A 126 13.35 29.17 1.72
N GLU A 127 12.41 28.47 2.34
CA GLU A 127 12.65 27.26 3.11
C GLU A 127 13.25 26.13 2.27
N MET A 128 12.89 26.02 0.98
CA MET A 128 13.46 25.01 0.07
C MET A 128 14.86 25.38 -0.40
N LYS A 129 15.12 26.67 -0.59
CA LYS A 129 16.47 27.15 -0.86
C LYS A 129 17.40 26.89 0.33
N LYS A 130 16.94 27.17 1.55
CA LYS A 130 17.68 26.89 2.79
C LYS A 130 17.96 25.39 2.96
N LEU A 131 16.97 24.55 2.69
CA LEU A 131 17.14 23.09 2.71
C LEU A 131 18.21 22.62 1.71
N ALA A 132 18.21 23.16 0.49
CA ALA A 132 19.23 22.83 -0.50
C ALA A 132 20.64 23.22 -0.04
N GLU A 133 20.79 24.41 0.54
CA GLU A 133 22.05 24.90 1.12
C GLU A 133 22.52 24.00 2.30
N GLU A 134 21.61 23.65 3.22
CA GLU A 134 21.89 22.78 4.38
C GLU A 134 22.28 21.36 3.97
N MET A 135 21.70 20.83 2.89
CA MET A 135 21.98 19.49 2.37
C MET A 135 23.08 19.48 1.29
N ASN A 136 23.67 20.63 0.98
CA ASN A 136 24.72 20.81 -0.03
C ASN A 136 24.32 20.26 -1.42
N ILE A 137 23.11 20.62 -1.87
CA ILE A 137 22.58 20.26 -3.20
C ILE A 137 22.13 21.51 -3.96
N ASN A 138 21.84 21.35 -5.25
CA ASN A 138 21.48 22.46 -6.12
C ASN A 138 20.00 22.85 -5.95
N TYR A 139 19.71 24.15 -6.13
CA TYR A 139 18.35 24.69 -6.10
C TYR A 139 18.02 25.39 -7.42
N ILE A 140 16.96 24.93 -8.09
CA ILE A 140 16.44 25.55 -9.30
C ILE A 140 15.00 25.98 -9.04
N THR A 141 14.72 27.24 -9.34
CA THR A 141 13.36 27.80 -9.32
C THR A 141 13.11 28.64 -10.57
N ARG A 142 11.88 29.16 -10.67
CA ARG A 142 11.41 30.07 -11.72
C ARG A 142 10.39 31.06 -11.15
N THR A 143 10.30 32.23 -11.79
CA THR A 143 9.38 33.30 -11.40
C THR A 143 7.99 33.12 -12.01
N GLU A 144 7.92 32.62 -13.25
CA GLU A 144 6.65 32.38 -13.96
C GLU A 144 6.20 30.92 -13.86
N ARG A 145 5.00 30.71 -13.30
CA ARG A 145 4.39 29.39 -13.14
C ARG A 145 3.59 28.98 -14.38
N LYS A 146 4.30 28.61 -15.44
CA LYS A 146 3.70 28.09 -16.68
C LYS A 146 3.84 26.56 -16.73
N ASP A 147 2.78 25.87 -17.13
CA ASP A 147 2.81 24.42 -17.42
C ASP A 147 3.18 23.48 -16.26
N ALA A 148 2.98 23.91 -15.01
CA ALA A 148 3.13 23.10 -13.79
C ALA A 148 4.45 22.28 -13.77
N LYS A 149 4.41 21.00 -13.38
CA LYS A 149 5.57 20.11 -13.25
C LYS A 149 6.39 19.97 -14.54
N ALA A 150 5.73 19.82 -15.69
CA ALA A 150 6.40 19.75 -17.00
C ALA A 150 7.26 21.00 -17.26
N GLY A 151 6.67 22.17 -17.06
CA GLY A 151 7.38 23.44 -17.24
C GLY A 151 8.52 23.62 -16.22
N ASN A 152 8.35 23.13 -15.00
CA ASN A 152 9.37 23.19 -13.96
C ASN A 152 10.59 22.34 -14.35
N PHE A 153 10.36 21.11 -14.82
CA PHE A 153 11.44 20.27 -15.35
C PHE A 153 12.08 20.84 -16.61
N ASN A 154 11.32 21.43 -17.55
CA ASN A 154 11.91 22.09 -18.71
C ASN A 154 12.79 23.29 -18.34
N ASN A 155 12.45 24.04 -17.28
CA ASN A 155 13.30 25.09 -16.74
C ASN A 155 14.60 24.53 -16.12
N ALA A 156 14.56 23.34 -15.52
CA ALA A 156 15.75 22.67 -15.01
C ALA A 156 16.62 22.09 -16.14
N LEU A 157 16.01 21.46 -17.16
CA LEU A 157 16.69 20.96 -18.36
C LEU A 157 17.46 22.08 -19.07
N ALA A 158 16.93 23.30 -19.12
CA ALA A 158 17.60 24.44 -19.75
C ALA A 158 18.85 24.93 -19.00
N LYS A 159 19.10 24.45 -17.77
CA LYS A 159 20.20 24.89 -16.89
C LYS A 159 21.20 23.79 -16.55
N THR A 160 21.01 22.61 -17.11
CA THR A 160 21.79 21.40 -16.83
C THR A 160 22.07 20.66 -18.13
N ASP A 161 23.06 19.80 -18.18
CA ASP A 161 23.54 19.18 -19.43
C ASP A 161 23.94 17.70 -19.29
N SER A 162 23.62 17.05 -18.16
CA SER A 162 23.97 15.65 -17.95
C SER A 162 23.27 14.73 -18.98
N PRO A 163 23.95 13.67 -19.48
CA PRO A 163 23.38 12.73 -20.44
C PRO A 163 22.12 12.00 -19.96
N LEU A 164 21.98 11.81 -18.64
CA LEU A 164 20.83 11.16 -18.03
C LEU A 164 20.10 12.10 -17.06
N VAL A 165 18.77 11.98 -17.03
CA VAL A 165 17.89 12.71 -16.13
C VAL A 165 17.08 11.73 -15.30
N VAL A 166 17.15 11.86 -13.99
CA VAL A 166 16.28 11.16 -13.04
C VAL A 166 15.18 12.09 -12.59
N THR A 167 13.96 11.60 -12.56
CA THR A 167 12.82 12.36 -12.03
C THR A 167 12.28 11.70 -10.77
N PHE A 168 12.21 12.46 -9.68
CA PHE A 168 11.51 12.07 -8.45
C PHE A 168 10.42 13.08 -8.09
N ASP A 169 9.28 12.56 -7.64
CA ASP A 169 8.34 13.36 -6.86
C ASP A 169 8.92 13.62 -5.45
N ALA A 170 8.51 14.73 -4.86
CA ALA A 170 8.89 15.15 -3.50
C ALA A 170 8.76 14.08 -2.40
N ASP A 171 7.87 13.10 -2.58
CA ASP A 171 7.58 12.01 -1.64
C ASP A 171 8.18 10.66 -2.03
N MET A 172 8.97 10.57 -3.11
CA MET A 172 9.56 9.32 -3.58
C MET A 172 11.01 9.23 -3.13
N ILE A 173 11.26 8.38 -2.12
CA ILE A 173 12.59 8.21 -1.51
C ILE A 173 13.30 7.07 -2.26
N PRO A 174 14.41 7.33 -2.97
CA PRO A 174 15.17 6.27 -3.61
C PRO A 174 15.97 5.45 -2.60
N MET A 175 16.16 4.18 -2.94
CA MET A 175 17.10 3.27 -2.29
C MET A 175 18.51 3.49 -2.83
N HIS A 176 19.50 3.03 -2.09
CA HIS A 176 20.91 3.19 -2.43
C HIS A 176 21.26 2.63 -3.82
N ASP A 177 20.61 1.55 -4.25
CA ASP A 177 20.94 0.82 -5.47
C ASP A 177 20.25 1.38 -6.72
N PHE A 178 19.41 2.43 -6.60
CA PHE A 178 18.57 2.92 -7.69
C PHE A 178 19.36 3.22 -8.97
N LEU A 179 20.49 3.94 -8.88
CA LEU A 179 21.30 4.27 -10.05
C LEU A 179 22.05 3.03 -10.59
N MET A 180 22.59 2.20 -9.70
CA MET A 180 23.30 0.97 -10.07
C MET A 180 22.39 -0.03 -10.80
N SER A 181 21.09 -0.02 -10.49
CA SER A 181 20.09 -0.89 -11.12
C SER A 181 19.46 -0.31 -12.39
N THR A 182 19.72 0.97 -12.74
CA THR A 182 19.02 1.64 -13.87
C THR A 182 19.96 2.26 -14.91
N VAL A 183 21.12 2.79 -14.50
CA VAL A 183 22.10 3.41 -15.41
C VAL A 183 22.76 2.42 -16.37
N PRO A 184 23.07 1.15 -15.99
CA PRO A 184 23.75 0.22 -16.90
C PRO A 184 23.04 0.02 -18.25
N TYR A 185 21.71 0.18 -18.30
CA TYR A 185 20.93 0.09 -19.54
C TYR A 185 21.31 1.12 -20.60
N PHE A 186 21.87 2.27 -20.19
CA PHE A 186 22.21 3.37 -21.10
C PHE A 186 23.68 3.36 -21.52
N VAL A 187 24.55 2.63 -20.81
CA VAL A 187 26.01 2.76 -20.97
C VAL A 187 26.46 2.34 -22.37
N GLU A 188 26.00 1.19 -22.86
CA GLU A 188 26.39 0.70 -24.19
C GLU A 188 25.99 1.67 -25.31
N ASP A 189 24.77 2.22 -25.25
CA ASP A 189 24.27 3.22 -26.20
C ASP A 189 25.14 4.50 -26.18
N LEU A 190 25.41 5.04 -24.98
CA LEU A 190 26.21 6.24 -24.81
C LEU A 190 27.68 6.05 -25.23
N THR A 191 28.28 4.91 -24.91
CA THR A 191 29.65 4.57 -25.29
C THR A 191 29.78 4.43 -26.81
N ASN A 192 28.81 3.77 -27.46
CA ASN A 192 28.79 3.64 -28.91
C ASN A 192 28.58 5.00 -29.60
N ALA A 193 27.69 5.85 -29.07
CA ALA A 193 27.49 7.21 -29.57
C ALA A 193 28.79 8.04 -29.50
N LYS A 194 29.53 8.01 -28.38
CA LYS A 194 30.83 8.71 -28.23
C LYS A 194 31.89 8.21 -29.22
N LYS A 195 31.93 6.90 -29.50
CA LYS A 195 32.87 6.31 -30.48
C LYS A 195 32.57 6.76 -31.91
N ILE A 196 31.30 6.88 -32.25
CA ILE A 196 30.82 7.30 -33.56
C ILE A 196 31.05 8.81 -33.78
N GLU A 197 30.74 9.65 -32.79
CA GLU A 197 30.99 11.10 -32.86
C GLU A 197 32.48 11.42 -33.09
N LYS A 198 33.38 10.63 -32.50
CA LYS A 198 34.83 10.72 -32.74
C LYS A 198 35.28 10.30 -34.14
N LYS A 199 34.50 9.47 -34.85
CA LYS A 199 34.87 8.93 -36.17
C LYS A 199 34.33 9.75 -37.35
N ASP A 200 33.08 10.20 -37.30
CA ASP A 200 32.40 10.78 -38.48
C ASP A 200 31.90 12.23 -38.28
N GLY A 201 32.16 12.85 -37.12
CA GLY A 201 31.49 14.10 -36.77
C GLY A 201 29.97 13.92 -36.61
N LYS A 202 29.24 15.02 -36.40
CA LYS A 202 27.85 15.05 -35.90
C LYS A 202 26.77 14.34 -36.76
N GLU A 203 27.10 13.74 -37.90
CA GLU A 203 26.10 13.25 -38.89
C GLU A 203 25.66 11.79 -38.76
N ALA A 204 26.20 11.01 -37.83
CA ALA A 204 25.89 9.58 -37.73
C ALA A 204 24.65 9.21 -36.87
N ARG A 205 23.88 10.18 -36.35
CA ARG A 205 22.65 9.94 -35.57
C ARG A 205 21.41 9.59 -36.42
N LYS A 206 21.48 8.57 -37.28
CA LYS A 206 20.34 8.20 -38.15
C LYS A 206 19.59 6.92 -37.79
N SER A 207 20.12 6.07 -36.91
CA SER A 207 19.34 4.94 -36.36
C SER A 207 19.02 5.20 -34.88
N ARG A 208 17.74 5.44 -34.59
CA ARG A 208 17.19 5.56 -33.22
C ARG A 208 16.74 4.21 -32.66
N GLU A 209 16.59 3.23 -33.54
CA GLU A 209 16.12 1.90 -33.22
C GLU A 209 17.18 1.19 -32.37
N GLY A 210 16.80 0.79 -31.15
CA GLY A 210 17.69 0.16 -30.18
C GLY A 210 18.26 1.09 -29.10
N LYS A 211 18.14 2.43 -29.25
CA LYS A 211 18.52 3.38 -28.20
C LYS A 211 17.55 3.36 -27.02
N ILE A 212 18.07 3.52 -25.81
CA ILE A 212 17.21 3.54 -24.61
C ILE A 212 16.67 4.95 -24.37
N GLY A 213 15.34 5.08 -24.38
CA GLY A 213 14.64 6.32 -24.08
C GLY A 213 14.51 6.56 -22.58
N PHE A 214 13.96 5.58 -21.85
CA PHE A 214 13.89 5.61 -20.39
C PHE A 214 13.79 4.21 -19.76
N ILE A 215 14.17 4.13 -18.49
CA ILE A 215 13.97 2.99 -17.59
C ILE A 215 13.04 3.42 -16.46
N GLN A 216 11.86 2.80 -16.39
CA GLN A 216 10.86 3.03 -15.36
C GLN A 216 10.98 1.96 -14.27
N THR A 217 11.18 2.38 -13.02
CA THR A 217 11.06 1.47 -11.86
C THR A 217 9.65 1.57 -11.25
N PRO A 218 9.20 0.60 -10.46
CA PRO A 218 7.88 0.63 -9.83
C PRO A 218 7.69 1.85 -8.92
N GLN A 219 6.47 2.42 -8.92
CA GLN A 219 6.05 3.27 -7.80
C GLN A 219 5.55 2.36 -6.68
N SER A 220 6.40 2.17 -5.68
CA SER A 220 6.04 1.47 -4.45
C SER A 220 5.71 2.48 -3.34
N PHE A 221 4.95 2.03 -2.35
CA PHE A 221 4.54 2.87 -1.22
C PHE A 221 4.90 2.20 0.09
N TYR A 222 5.44 2.99 1.03
CA TYR A 222 5.90 2.48 2.31
C TYR A 222 4.77 2.42 3.36
N ASN A 223 3.68 3.19 3.16
CA ASN A 223 2.46 3.13 3.95
C ASN A 223 1.36 2.35 3.22
N PRO A 224 0.44 1.68 3.94
CA PRO A 224 -0.71 1.03 3.32
C PRO A 224 -1.59 2.07 2.63
N ASP A 225 -2.10 1.73 1.44
CA ASP A 225 -3.09 2.57 0.77
C ASP A 225 -4.43 2.55 1.52
N LEU A 226 -5.35 3.44 1.15
CA LEU A 226 -6.67 3.48 1.77
C LEU A 226 -7.49 2.21 1.56
N PHE A 227 -7.25 1.45 0.49
CA PHE A 227 -7.99 0.20 0.25
C PHE A 227 -7.57 -0.86 1.26
N GLN A 228 -6.27 -0.97 1.51
CA GLN A 228 -5.70 -1.80 2.56
C GLN A 228 -6.16 -1.33 3.94
N TYR A 229 -6.03 -0.04 4.24
CA TYR A 229 -6.27 0.51 5.57
C TYR A 229 -7.76 0.55 5.97
N ASN A 230 -8.63 1.11 5.12
CA ASN A 230 -10.06 1.26 5.45
C ASN A 230 -10.82 -0.07 5.41
N LEU A 231 -10.29 -1.10 4.74
CA LEU A 231 -10.91 -2.42 4.65
C LEU A 231 -10.24 -3.48 5.52
N PHE A 232 -9.36 -3.10 6.45
CA PHE A 232 -8.63 -4.01 7.36
C PHE A 232 -7.94 -5.16 6.59
N SER A 233 -7.25 -4.79 5.52
CA SER A 233 -6.66 -5.71 4.55
C SER A 233 -5.16 -5.50 4.34
N GLU A 234 -4.50 -4.77 5.25
CA GLU A 234 -3.07 -4.45 5.19
C GLU A 234 -2.16 -5.67 5.11
N THR A 235 -2.60 -6.84 5.59
CA THR A 235 -1.87 -8.11 5.52
C THR A 235 -2.38 -9.07 4.45
N ARG A 236 -3.47 -8.73 3.74
CA ARG A 236 -4.24 -9.66 2.90
C ARG A 236 -4.22 -9.32 1.42
N ILE A 237 -4.03 -8.05 1.09
CA ILE A 237 -4.03 -7.56 -0.29
C ILE A 237 -2.82 -6.67 -0.56
N PRO A 238 -2.27 -6.72 -1.79
CA PRO A 238 -1.23 -5.79 -2.20
C PRO A 238 -1.79 -4.39 -2.44
N ASN A 239 -0.88 -3.42 -2.56
CA ASN A 239 -1.25 -2.06 -2.92
C ASN A 239 -1.98 -2.07 -4.28
N GLU A 240 -2.94 -1.17 -4.46
CA GLU A 240 -3.70 -1.10 -5.69
C GLU A 240 -2.82 -0.86 -6.93
N GLN A 241 -1.73 -0.10 -6.80
CA GLN A 241 -0.79 0.23 -7.87
C GLN A 241 0.20 -0.89 -8.22
N ASP A 242 0.43 -1.86 -7.32
CA ASP A 242 1.40 -2.95 -7.56
C ASP A 242 1.06 -3.75 -8.81
N TYR A 243 -0.23 -3.98 -9.08
CA TYR A 243 -0.65 -4.69 -10.28
C TYR A 243 -0.25 -3.94 -11.57
N PHE A 244 -0.36 -2.61 -11.56
CA PHE A 244 0.03 -1.81 -12.70
C PHE A 244 1.56 -1.84 -12.90
N TYR A 245 2.35 -1.58 -11.86
CA TYR A 245 3.81 -1.47 -12.01
C TYR A 245 4.53 -2.83 -12.16
N ARG A 246 4.08 -3.88 -11.47
CA ARG A 246 4.83 -5.15 -11.41
C ARG A 246 4.39 -6.18 -12.45
N ASP A 247 3.17 -6.07 -12.96
CA ASP A 247 2.67 -6.96 -14.02
C ASP A 247 2.40 -6.20 -15.32
N ILE A 248 1.53 -5.18 -15.30
CA ILE A 248 1.08 -4.50 -16.53
C ILE A 248 2.24 -3.77 -17.23
N GLN A 249 3.04 -2.99 -16.51
CA GLN A 249 4.16 -2.24 -17.08
C GLN A 249 5.23 -3.18 -17.65
N ILE A 250 5.59 -4.24 -16.93
CA ILE A 250 6.56 -5.23 -17.41
C ILE A 250 6.05 -5.92 -18.68
N SER A 251 4.75 -6.25 -18.74
CA SER A 251 4.15 -6.82 -19.94
C SER A 251 4.21 -5.88 -21.16
N ARG A 252 4.31 -4.56 -20.93
CA ARG A 252 4.41 -3.55 -21.99
C ARG A 252 5.81 -3.46 -22.61
N ASN A 253 6.84 -4.04 -21.98
CA ASN A 253 8.19 -4.14 -22.56
C ASN A 253 8.14 -4.78 -23.96
N LYS A 254 7.40 -5.90 -24.10
CA LYS A 254 7.21 -6.63 -25.36
C LYS A 254 6.72 -5.76 -26.53
N SER A 255 5.89 -4.77 -26.24
CA SER A 255 5.30 -3.90 -27.25
C SER A 255 5.99 -2.54 -27.34
N ASN A 256 7.06 -2.31 -26.56
CA ASN A 256 7.68 -1.00 -26.37
C ASN A 256 6.63 0.10 -26.12
N SER A 257 5.72 -0.14 -25.16
CA SER A 257 4.61 0.76 -24.81
C SER A 257 4.55 1.04 -23.32
N VAL A 258 5.71 0.96 -22.66
CA VAL A 258 5.89 1.27 -21.24
C VAL A 258 5.43 2.69 -20.98
N ILE A 259 4.71 2.91 -19.89
CA ILE A 259 4.24 4.23 -19.49
C ILE A 259 5.30 4.87 -18.61
N TYR A 260 5.76 6.07 -18.97
CA TYR A 260 6.49 6.93 -18.04
C TYR A 260 5.49 7.46 -16.99
N GLY A 261 5.69 7.08 -15.73
CA GLY A 261 4.81 7.36 -14.59
C GLY A 261 5.13 8.66 -13.84
N GLY A 262 6.07 9.46 -14.35
CA GLY A 262 6.37 10.79 -13.82
C GLY A 262 7.36 10.85 -12.66
N THR A 263 7.80 9.70 -12.14
CA THR A 263 8.79 9.57 -11.06
C THR A 263 9.45 8.20 -11.12
N ASN A 264 10.54 8.02 -10.38
CA ASN A 264 11.30 6.76 -10.28
C ASN A 264 11.77 6.28 -11.66
N THR A 265 12.25 7.22 -12.48
CA THR A 265 12.59 6.99 -13.88
C THR A 265 13.91 7.65 -14.21
N VAL A 266 14.77 6.93 -14.92
CA VAL A 266 15.96 7.48 -15.59
C VAL A 266 15.63 7.65 -17.07
N ILE A 267 15.89 8.84 -17.62
CA ILE A 267 15.52 9.25 -18.97
C ILE A 267 16.77 9.73 -19.70
N SER A 268 16.92 9.34 -20.96
CA SER A 268 17.95 9.87 -21.85
C SER A 268 17.69 11.35 -22.15
N ARG A 269 18.70 12.20 -21.91
CA ARG A 269 18.65 13.63 -22.26
C ARG A 269 18.47 13.82 -23.76
N GLU A 270 19.16 13.02 -24.58
CA GLU A 270 19.02 13.04 -26.03
C GLU A 270 17.56 12.79 -26.45
N ALA A 271 16.91 11.80 -25.85
CA ALA A 271 15.51 11.48 -26.14
C ALA A 271 14.55 12.61 -25.75
N LEU A 272 14.79 13.27 -24.62
CA LEU A 272 14.02 14.44 -24.17
C LEU A 272 14.21 15.64 -25.11
N ASP A 273 15.44 15.97 -25.46
CA ASP A 273 15.73 17.11 -26.31
C ASP A 273 15.12 16.95 -27.71
N GLU A 274 15.16 15.73 -28.27
CA GLU A 274 14.57 15.43 -29.59
C GLU A 274 13.04 15.56 -29.63
N ILE A 275 12.34 15.41 -28.51
CA ILE A 275 10.89 15.65 -28.42
C ILE A 275 10.56 17.09 -28.00
N GLY A 276 11.57 17.93 -27.73
CA GLY A 276 11.40 19.31 -27.25
C GLY A 276 11.17 19.43 -25.74
N GLY A 277 11.69 18.49 -24.95
CA GLY A 277 11.56 18.44 -23.49
C GLY A 277 10.28 17.74 -23.01
N PHE A 278 9.96 17.91 -21.73
CA PHE A 278 8.72 17.41 -21.12
C PHE A 278 7.50 18.08 -21.74
N TYR A 279 6.48 17.29 -22.07
CA TYR A 279 5.33 17.77 -22.84
C TYR A 279 4.33 18.55 -21.98
N THR A 280 4.13 19.83 -22.29
CA THR A 280 3.40 20.78 -21.42
C THR A 280 1.90 20.91 -21.67
N LYS A 281 1.37 20.35 -22.77
CA LYS A 281 0.01 20.67 -23.23
C LYS A 281 -1.09 19.81 -22.60
N VAL A 282 -0.79 18.94 -21.64
CA VAL A 282 -1.77 18.06 -20.96
C VAL A 282 -1.53 18.02 -19.45
N ILE A 283 -2.52 17.51 -18.72
CA ILE A 283 -2.45 17.35 -17.25
C ILE A 283 -1.48 16.23 -16.83
N THR A 284 -1.40 15.15 -17.61
CA THR A 284 -0.46 14.03 -17.38
C THR A 284 0.67 14.15 -18.40
N GLU A 285 1.60 15.05 -18.12
CA GLU A 285 2.77 15.33 -18.95
C GLU A 285 3.66 14.10 -19.12
N ASP A 286 3.72 13.29 -18.07
CA ASP A 286 4.51 12.07 -17.96
C ASP A 286 4.10 11.04 -19.02
N PHE A 287 2.81 10.68 -19.03
CA PHE A 287 2.24 9.76 -19.98
C PHE A 287 2.42 10.24 -21.42
N ALA A 288 2.21 11.54 -21.66
CA ALA A 288 2.43 12.12 -22.98
C ALA A 288 3.90 12.09 -23.40
N THR A 289 4.82 12.48 -22.52
CA THR A 289 6.27 12.50 -22.76
C THR A 289 6.77 11.10 -23.11
N GLY A 290 6.35 10.07 -22.38
CA GLY A 290 6.71 8.68 -22.69
C GLY A 290 6.23 8.22 -24.06
N ILE A 291 4.99 8.57 -24.45
CA ILE A 291 4.47 8.30 -25.79
C ILE A 291 5.30 9.00 -26.87
N LEU A 292 5.70 10.26 -26.64
CA LEU A 292 6.51 11.02 -27.60
C LEU A 292 7.87 10.37 -27.83
N ILE A 293 8.57 9.99 -26.75
CA ILE A 293 9.88 9.32 -26.80
C ILE A 293 9.79 8.05 -27.64
N GLN A 294 8.84 7.17 -27.34
CA GLN A 294 8.66 5.92 -28.11
C GLN A 294 8.20 6.16 -29.54
N SER A 295 7.36 7.17 -29.79
CA SER A 295 6.96 7.54 -31.16
C SER A 295 8.12 8.07 -31.99
N ASN A 296 9.22 8.51 -31.35
CA ASN A 296 10.46 8.88 -32.00
C ASN A 296 11.40 7.70 -32.26
N GLY A 297 11.05 6.47 -31.84
CA GLY A 297 11.78 5.24 -32.14
C GLY A 297 12.64 4.68 -31.00
N TYR A 298 12.67 5.35 -29.84
CA TYR A 298 13.40 4.88 -28.67
C TYR A 298 12.74 3.65 -28.04
N THR A 299 13.57 2.76 -27.49
CA THR A 299 13.17 1.62 -26.68
C THR A 299 13.06 2.04 -25.22
N CYS A 300 11.94 1.75 -24.56
CA CYS A 300 11.76 2.05 -23.15
C CYS A 300 11.38 0.79 -22.38
N TYR A 301 11.95 0.63 -21.19
CA TYR A 301 11.74 -0.55 -20.36
C TYR A 301 11.15 -0.19 -19.00
N ALA A 302 10.36 -1.10 -18.46
CA ALA A 302 10.02 -1.18 -17.05
C ALA A 302 10.76 -2.37 -16.41
N ILE A 303 11.26 -2.16 -15.21
CA ILE A 303 11.83 -3.21 -14.34
C ILE A 303 10.89 -3.49 -13.17
N ASP A 304 10.90 -4.71 -12.65
CA ASP A 304 9.96 -5.17 -11.61
C ASP A 304 10.50 -5.00 -10.18
N GLU A 305 11.80 -4.75 -10.04
CA GLU A 305 12.48 -4.48 -8.78
C GLU A 305 12.19 -3.08 -8.26
N VAL A 306 11.91 -2.98 -6.96
CA VAL A 306 11.57 -1.72 -6.30
C VAL A 306 12.85 -1.06 -5.81
N HIS A 307 13.18 0.11 -6.36
CA HIS A 307 14.35 0.91 -5.96
C HIS A 307 13.99 2.29 -5.41
N ALA A 308 12.70 2.59 -5.26
CA ALA A 308 12.22 3.81 -4.63
C ALA A 308 10.83 3.57 -4.04
N SER A 309 10.54 4.20 -2.90
CA SER A 309 9.25 4.08 -2.23
C SER A 309 8.76 5.44 -1.77
N GLY A 310 7.47 5.70 -1.93
CA GLY A 310 6.86 6.95 -1.49
C GLY A 310 5.62 6.80 -0.63
N LEU A 311 4.86 7.89 -0.54
CA LEU A 311 3.68 7.97 0.32
C LEU A 311 2.38 7.83 -0.49
N ALA A 312 1.56 6.83 -0.15
CA ALA A 312 0.22 6.68 -0.69
C ALA A 312 -0.72 7.73 -0.08
N PRO A 313 -1.78 8.18 -0.79
CA PRO A 313 -2.72 9.16 -0.28
C PRO A 313 -3.32 8.74 1.07
N GLU A 314 -3.22 9.63 2.06
CA GLU A 314 -3.65 9.35 3.45
C GLU A 314 -5.14 9.63 3.70
N ASP A 315 -5.82 10.35 2.78
CA ASP A 315 -7.23 10.72 2.92
C ASP A 315 -8.06 10.48 1.65
N LEU A 316 -9.37 10.28 1.83
CA LEU A 316 -10.30 9.98 0.74
C LEU A 316 -10.32 11.08 -0.33
N LYS A 317 -10.19 12.34 0.10
CA LYS A 317 -10.23 13.51 -0.78
C LYS A 317 -9.00 13.56 -1.68
N GLY A 318 -7.82 13.30 -1.14
CA GLY A 318 -6.55 13.20 -1.84
C GLY A 318 -6.57 12.06 -2.85
N LEU A 319 -7.02 10.86 -2.45
CA LEU A 319 -7.19 9.73 -3.35
C LEU A 319 -8.11 10.06 -4.53
N VAL A 320 -9.33 10.56 -4.26
CA VAL A 320 -10.30 10.89 -5.32
C VAL A 320 -9.73 11.94 -6.28
N LYS A 321 -9.11 13.01 -5.77
CA LYS A 321 -8.49 14.04 -6.62
C LYS A 321 -7.39 13.49 -7.50
N GLN A 322 -6.53 12.62 -6.94
CA GLN A 322 -5.46 11.98 -7.69
C GLN A 322 -6.03 11.15 -8.85
N ARG A 323 -7.04 10.30 -8.58
CA ARG A 323 -7.64 9.46 -9.62
C ARG A 323 -8.43 10.24 -10.66
N GLN A 324 -9.12 11.32 -10.26
CA GLN A 324 -9.75 12.23 -11.22
C GLN A 324 -8.72 12.87 -12.15
N ARG A 325 -7.55 13.28 -11.63
CA ARG A 325 -6.48 13.86 -12.42
C ARG A 325 -5.94 12.87 -13.44
N TRP A 326 -5.64 11.65 -13.02
CA TRP A 326 -5.13 10.60 -13.90
C TRP A 326 -6.13 10.22 -14.99
N ALA A 327 -7.40 10.02 -14.63
CA ALA A 327 -8.47 9.72 -15.58
C ALA A 327 -8.60 10.79 -16.67
N ARG A 328 -8.66 12.06 -16.26
CA ARG A 328 -8.77 13.18 -17.19
C ARG A 328 -7.51 13.34 -18.04
N GLY A 329 -6.34 13.28 -17.41
CA GLY A 329 -5.08 13.45 -18.12
C GLY A 329 -4.88 12.39 -19.19
N CYS A 330 -5.13 11.11 -18.89
CA CYS A 330 -4.98 10.04 -19.88
C CYS A 330 -5.94 10.20 -21.07
N ILE A 331 -7.21 10.54 -20.82
CA ILE A 331 -8.20 10.81 -21.88
C ILE A 331 -7.77 12.03 -22.71
N GLN A 332 -7.33 13.10 -22.06
CA GLN A 332 -6.86 14.31 -22.71
C GLN A 332 -5.62 14.05 -23.60
N THR A 333 -4.66 13.27 -23.11
CA THR A 333 -3.46 12.84 -23.85
C THR A 333 -3.85 12.03 -25.08
N GLY A 334 -4.74 11.06 -24.92
CA GLY A 334 -5.26 10.26 -26.02
C GLY A 334 -5.80 11.11 -27.18
N ARG A 335 -6.58 12.14 -26.83
CA ARG A 335 -7.15 13.10 -27.78
C ARG A 335 -6.11 14.04 -28.37
N LYS A 336 -5.31 14.73 -27.54
CA LYS A 336 -4.38 15.76 -28.03
C LYS A 336 -3.23 15.18 -28.84
N LEU A 337 -2.80 13.95 -28.56
CA LEU A 337 -1.75 13.27 -29.33
C LEU A 337 -2.29 12.45 -30.51
N ASN A 338 -3.61 12.34 -30.67
CA ASN A 338 -4.27 11.55 -31.72
C ASN A 338 -3.68 10.13 -31.85
N ILE A 339 -3.65 9.37 -30.76
CA ILE A 339 -2.90 8.10 -30.64
C ILE A 339 -3.18 7.12 -31.80
N LEU A 340 -4.43 7.02 -32.24
CA LEU A 340 -4.83 6.18 -33.38
C LEU A 340 -4.04 6.48 -34.66
N PHE A 341 -3.80 7.77 -34.94
CA PHE A 341 -3.18 8.25 -36.17
C PHE A 341 -1.76 8.76 -35.97
N ARG A 342 -1.22 8.62 -34.75
CA ARG A 342 0.13 9.07 -34.42
C ARG A 342 1.16 8.30 -35.26
N LYS A 343 2.04 9.04 -35.95
CA LYS A 343 3.19 8.48 -36.69
C LYS A 343 4.26 8.00 -35.71
N GLY A 344 5.03 7.00 -36.13
CA GLY A 344 6.11 6.41 -35.34
C GLY A 344 5.67 5.38 -34.29
N LEU A 345 4.37 5.24 -34.04
CA LEU A 345 3.82 4.14 -33.25
C LEU A 345 3.34 3.00 -34.16
N ASN A 346 3.73 1.77 -33.84
CA ASN A 346 3.21 0.58 -34.49
C ASN A 346 1.82 0.19 -33.96
N ILE A 347 1.15 -0.78 -34.59
CA ILE A 347 -0.22 -1.19 -34.24
C ILE A 347 -0.29 -1.74 -32.80
N SER A 348 0.72 -2.49 -32.36
CA SER A 348 0.76 -3.05 -31.01
C SER A 348 0.87 -1.96 -29.95
N GLN A 349 1.73 -0.96 -30.16
CA GLN A 349 1.83 0.23 -29.32
C GLN A 349 0.52 1.00 -29.27
N LYS A 350 -0.11 1.24 -30.42
CA LYS A 350 -1.40 1.94 -30.50
C LYS A 350 -2.48 1.23 -29.70
N LEU A 351 -2.64 -0.08 -29.87
CA LEU A 351 -3.61 -0.87 -29.13
C LEU A 351 -3.34 -0.88 -27.61
N SER A 352 -2.06 -0.98 -27.21
CA SER A 352 -1.66 -0.89 -25.80
C SER A 352 -1.99 0.47 -25.18
N TYR A 353 -1.75 1.56 -25.89
CA TYR A 353 -2.09 2.91 -25.44
C TYR A 353 -3.59 3.16 -25.41
N ILE A 354 -4.34 2.67 -26.40
CA ILE A 354 -5.80 2.73 -26.41
C ILE A 354 -6.37 1.97 -25.21
N SER A 355 -5.87 0.76 -24.93
CA SER A 355 -6.26 -0.02 -23.74
C SER A 355 -5.97 0.75 -22.43
N ALA A 356 -4.84 1.47 -22.35
CA ALA A 356 -4.52 2.32 -21.20
C ALA A 356 -5.54 3.46 -21.01
N ILE A 357 -6.02 4.03 -22.12
CA ILE A 357 -7.01 5.12 -22.11
C ILE A 357 -8.40 4.58 -21.78
N THR A 358 -8.81 3.46 -22.39
CA THR A 358 -10.15 2.86 -22.18
C THR A 358 -10.31 2.30 -20.77
N TYR A 359 -9.22 1.92 -20.10
CA TYR A 359 -9.22 1.58 -18.67
C TYR A 359 -9.88 2.67 -17.81
N TRP A 360 -9.64 3.95 -18.11
CA TRP A 360 -10.22 5.07 -17.36
C TRP A 360 -11.71 5.28 -17.60
N TYR A 361 -12.29 4.62 -18.59
CA TYR A 361 -13.74 4.50 -18.78
C TYR A 361 -14.34 3.38 -17.90
N GLY A 362 -13.54 2.71 -17.07
CA GLY A 362 -13.97 1.70 -16.10
C GLY A 362 -15.13 2.15 -15.22
N CYS A 363 -15.21 3.43 -14.84
CA CYS A 363 -16.33 3.93 -14.05
C CYS A 363 -17.68 3.87 -14.78
N LEU A 364 -17.67 4.03 -16.11
CA LEU A 364 -18.85 3.92 -16.95
C LEU A 364 -19.23 2.43 -17.11
N LYS A 365 -18.25 1.58 -17.40
CA LYS A 365 -18.42 0.12 -17.46
C LYS A 365 -19.04 -0.42 -16.16
N ARG A 366 -18.51 0.02 -15.02
CA ARG A 366 -19.00 -0.39 -13.70
C ARG A 366 -20.44 0.05 -13.42
N LEU A 367 -20.81 1.26 -13.85
CA LEU A 367 -22.19 1.75 -13.71
C LEU A 367 -23.18 0.83 -14.41
N ILE A 368 -22.95 0.48 -15.68
CA ILE A 368 -23.88 -0.37 -16.42
C ILE A 368 -23.91 -1.80 -15.89
N TYR A 369 -22.79 -2.35 -15.43
CA TYR A 369 -22.77 -3.68 -14.80
C TYR A 369 -23.56 -3.76 -13.49
N ILE A 370 -23.60 -2.66 -12.71
CA ILE A 370 -24.44 -2.58 -11.52
C ILE A 370 -25.90 -2.33 -11.90
N MET A 371 -26.14 -1.42 -12.84
CA MET A 371 -27.49 -1.01 -13.21
C MET A 371 -28.24 -2.04 -14.05
N ALA A 372 -27.58 -2.82 -14.91
CA ALA A 372 -28.23 -3.76 -15.82
C ALA A 372 -29.20 -4.74 -15.12
N PRO A 373 -28.79 -5.47 -14.06
CA PRO A 373 -29.74 -6.32 -13.33
C PRO A 373 -30.81 -5.52 -12.57
N ILE A 374 -30.47 -4.33 -12.02
CA ILE A 374 -31.40 -3.46 -11.29
C ILE A 374 -32.50 -2.93 -12.22
N LEU A 375 -32.13 -2.49 -13.43
CA LEU A 375 -33.02 -1.97 -14.47
C LEU A 375 -34.16 -2.94 -14.76
N PHE A 376 -33.83 -4.23 -14.88
CA PHE A 376 -34.84 -5.25 -15.06
C PHE A 376 -35.59 -5.59 -13.76
N SER A 377 -34.87 -5.90 -12.67
CA SER A 377 -35.49 -6.43 -11.45
C SER A 377 -36.35 -5.42 -10.68
N VAL A 378 -36.07 -4.12 -10.82
CA VAL A 378 -36.78 -3.05 -10.12
C VAL A 378 -37.70 -2.29 -11.06
N PHE A 379 -37.23 -1.98 -12.28
CA PHE A 379 -37.95 -1.10 -13.20
C PHE A 379 -38.58 -1.82 -14.40
N GLY A 380 -38.41 -3.15 -14.53
CA GLY A 380 -38.96 -3.93 -15.64
C GLY A 380 -38.32 -3.64 -17.00
N VAL A 381 -37.18 -2.94 -17.03
CA VAL A 381 -36.48 -2.59 -18.28
C VAL A 381 -35.62 -3.75 -18.75
N VAL A 382 -35.97 -4.33 -19.90
CA VAL A 382 -35.22 -5.45 -20.49
C VAL A 382 -33.92 -4.94 -21.10
N VAL A 383 -32.77 -5.35 -20.55
CA VAL A 383 -31.44 -4.96 -21.06
C VAL A 383 -30.86 -6.01 -22.02
N VAL A 384 -31.13 -7.29 -21.74
CA VAL A 384 -30.67 -8.44 -22.52
C VAL A 384 -31.86 -9.37 -22.72
N LYS A 385 -32.23 -9.62 -23.97
CA LYS A 385 -33.32 -10.55 -24.32
C LYS A 385 -32.74 -11.94 -24.60
N CYS A 386 -32.93 -12.86 -23.65
CA CYS A 386 -32.42 -14.22 -23.78
C CYS A 386 -33.14 -15.20 -22.85
N THR A 387 -33.01 -16.48 -23.15
CA THR A 387 -33.39 -17.61 -22.31
C THR A 387 -32.24 -18.06 -21.39
N LEU A 388 -32.54 -18.83 -20.35
CA LEU A 388 -31.52 -19.39 -19.46
C LEU A 388 -30.53 -20.29 -20.22
N LEU A 389 -31.02 -21.12 -21.15
CA LEU A 389 -30.18 -22.03 -21.92
C LEU A 389 -29.14 -21.28 -22.77
N GLU A 390 -29.56 -20.19 -23.42
CA GLU A 390 -28.63 -19.36 -24.20
C GLU A 390 -27.53 -18.75 -23.31
N VAL A 391 -27.87 -18.27 -22.11
CA VAL A 391 -26.85 -17.77 -21.16
C VAL A 391 -25.86 -18.87 -20.79
N LEU A 392 -26.33 -20.09 -20.52
CA LEU A 392 -25.47 -21.22 -20.17
C LEU A 392 -24.57 -21.68 -21.34
N ILE A 393 -25.01 -21.51 -22.58
CA ILE A 393 -24.23 -21.91 -23.77
C ILE A 393 -23.23 -20.82 -24.17
N PHE A 394 -23.64 -19.55 -24.16
CA PHE A 394 -22.82 -18.47 -24.71
C PHE A 394 -22.00 -17.74 -23.65
N TRP A 395 -22.61 -17.38 -22.51
CA TRP A 395 -21.94 -16.58 -21.48
C TRP A 395 -21.06 -17.43 -20.56
N LEU A 396 -21.57 -18.57 -20.08
CA LEU A 396 -20.88 -19.36 -19.06
C LEU A 396 -19.49 -19.88 -19.53
N PRO A 397 -19.31 -20.42 -20.75
CA PRO A 397 -18.00 -20.83 -21.21
C PRO A 397 -17.02 -19.66 -21.29
N MET A 398 -17.45 -18.54 -21.88
CA MET A 398 -16.64 -17.31 -21.96
C MET A 398 -16.18 -16.87 -20.55
N TYR A 399 -17.12 -16.82 -19.60
CA TYR A 399 -16.82 -16.42 -18.22
C TYR A 399 -15.82 -17.37 -17.53
N ILE A 400 -15.94 -18.68 -17.72
CA ILE A 400 -15.03 -19.68 -17.16
C ILE A 400 -13.64 -19.57 -17.77
N PHE A 401 -13.54 -19.49 -19.10
CA PHE A 401 -12.25 -19.37 -19.79
C PHE A 401 -11.55 -18.05 -19.42
N SER A 402 -12.26 -16.93 -19.46
CA SER A 402 -11.73 -15.62 -19.04
C SER A 402 -11.23 -15.64 -17.59
N SER A 403 -12.05 -16.14 -16.65
CA SER A 403 -11.67 -16.23 -15.23
C SER A 403 -10.43 -17.10 -15.00
N LYS A 404 -10.32 -18.25 -15.69
CA LYS A 404 -9.16 -19.13 -15.58
C LYS A 404 -7.90 -18.52 -16.22
N SER A 405 -8.04 -17.89 -17.39
CA SER A 405 -6.95 -17.20 -18.08
C SER A 405 -6.40 -16.06 -17.21
N LEU A 406 -7.25 -15.20 -16.66
CA LEU A 406 -6.83 -14.12 -15.77
C LEU A 406 -6.08 -14.64 -14.53
N LYS A 407 -6.61 -15.69 -13.88
CA LYS A 407 -5.97 -16.30 -12.69
C LYS A 407 -4.56 -16.83 -12.99
N LEU A 408 -4.32 -17.30 -14.22
CA LEU A 408 -3.00 -17.77 -14.65
C LEU A 408 -2.03 -16.63 -14.91
N VAL A 409 -2.49 -15.54 -15.53
CA VAL A 409 -1.62 -14.46 -15.97
C VAL A 409 -1.34 -13.40 -14.90
N SER A 410 -2.24 -13.20 -13.92
CA SER A 410 -2.13 -12.11 -12.92
C SER A 410 -1.23 -12.40 -11.72
N ARG A 411 -0.48 -13.52 -11.74
CA ARG A 411 0.49 -13.96 -10.71
C ARG A 411 0.05 -13.79 -9.26
N LYS A 412 -1.27 -13.88 -9.01
CA LYS A 412 -1.90 -13.67 -7.70
C LYS A 412 -1.77 -12.24 -7.14
N ILE A 413 -1.30 -11.24 -7.91
CA ILE A 413 -1.25 -9.83 -7.48
C ILE A 413 -2.64 -9.20 -7.53
N ARG A 414 -3.47 -9.59 -8.52
CA ARG A 414 -4.84 -9.07 -8.68
C ARG A 414 -5.84 -10.18 -8.93
N THR A 415 -7.04 -10.02 -8.37
CA THR A 415 -8.20 -10.88 -8.62
C THR A 415 -9.38 -10.06 -9.12
N VAL A 416 -10.29 -10.69 -9.88
CA VAL A 416 -11.54 -10.07 -10.36
C VAL A 416 -12.35 -9.45 -9.20
N LYS A 417 -12.38 -10.15 -8.05
CA LYS A 417 -13.04 -9.69 -6.83
C LYS A 417 -12.54 -8.31 -6.41
N TRP A 418 -11.23 -8.15 -6.25
CA TRP A 418 -10.65 -6.88 -5.79
C TRP A 418 -10.68 -5.77 -6.85
N THR A 419 -10.50 -6.11 -8.14
CA THR A 419 -10.73 -5.15 -9.23
C THR A 419 -12.14 -4.56 -9.15
N ASN A 420 -13.16 -5.41 -9.00
CA ASN A 420 -14.54 -4.97 -8.90
C ASN A 420 -14.79 -4.12 -7.66
N VAL A 421 -14.19 -4.44 -6.51
CA VAL A 421 -14.29 -3.62 -5.29
C VAL A 421 -13.70 -2.22 -5.53
N TYR A 422 -12.49 -2.11 -6.08
CA TYR A 422 -11.83 -0.82 -6.30
C TYR A 422 -12.58 0.05 -7.32
N GLU A 423 -13.02 -0.55 -8.43
CA GLU A 423 -13.82 0.16 -9.41
C GLU A 423 -15.16 0.61 -8.82
N THR A 424 -15.80 -0.23 -7.99
CA THR A 424 -17.04 0.16 -7.31
C THR A 424 -16.82 1.32 -6.35
N ILE A 425 -15.71 1.36 -5.62
CA ILE A 425 -15.38 2.47 -4.72
C ILE A 425 -15.23 3.79 -5.48
N LEU A 426 -14.55 3.77 -6.63
CA LEU A 426 -14.16 5.00 -7.32
C LEU A 426 -15.19 5.50 -8.34
N PHE A 427 -16.04 4.62 -8.90
CA PHE A 427 -16.85 4.99 -10.08
C PHE A 427 -17.72 6.24 -9.91
N PRO A 428 -18.44 6.50 -8.78
CA PRO A 428 -19.32 7.66 -8.70
C PRO A 428 -18.52 8.97 -8.72
N SER A 429 -17.30 8.93 -8.19
CA SER A 429 -16.42 10.10 -8.15
C SER A 429 -15.73 10.36 -9.49
N LEU A 430 -15.57 9.34 -10.33
CA LEU A 430 -14.88 9.46 -11.62
C LEU A 430 -15.83 9.76 -12.79
N ILE A 431 -17.07 9.28 -12.76
CA ILE A 431 -18.05 9.42 -13.88
C ILE A 431 -18.09 10.83 -14.46
N VAL A 432 -18.30 11.85 -13.61
CA VAL A 432 -18.46 13.23 -14.08
C VAL A 432 -17.18 13.74 -14.73
N SER A 433 -16.03 13.39 -14.15
CA SER A 433 -14.72 13.82 -14.67
C SER A 433 -14.42 13.18 -16.03
N VAL A 434 -14.73 11.89 -16.17
CA VAL A 434 -14.51 11.12 -17.41
C VAL A 434 -15.44 11.60 -18.52
N ILE A 435 -16.73 11.81 -18.24
CA ILE A 435 -17.69 12.33 -19.23
C ILE A 435 -17.28 13.73 -19.71
N LEU A 436 -17.00 14.66 -18.78
CA LEU A 436 -16.64 16.03 -19.15
C LEU A 436 -15.36 16.09 -20.00
N GLU A 437 -14.33 15.31 -19.65
CA GLU A 437 -13.10 15.27 -20.44
C GLU A 437 -13.31 14.59 -21.80
N SER A 438 -14.17 13.57 -21.87
CA SER A 438 -14.55 12.94 -23.15
C SER A 438 -15.25 13.92 -24.09
N LEU A 439 -16.04 14.87 -23.55
CA LEU A 439 -16.68 15.96 -24.31
C LEU A 439 -15.74 17.15 -24.59
N GLY A 440 -14.52 17.17 -24.05
CA GLY A 440 -13.51 18.20 -24.30
C GLY A 440 -13.60 19.38 -23.35
N ILE A 441 -14.39 19.26 -22.29
CA ILE A 441 -14.55 20.27 -21.25
C ILE A 441 -13.46 20.03 -20.21
N SER A 442 -12.24 20.43 -20.55
CA SER A 442 -11.09 20.34 -19.63
C SER A 442 -11.23 21.33 -18.46
N GLN A 443 -10.84 20.90 -17.25
CA GLN A 443 -10.86 21.76 -16.06
C GLN A 443 -9.80 22.84 -16.21
N LYS A 444 -10.22 24.11 -16.10
CA LYS A 444 -9.32 25.26 -16.26
C LYS A 444 -8.45 25.54 -15.03
N LYS A 445 -8.82 25.04 -13.84
CA LYS A 445 -8.09 25.27 -12.58
C LYS A 445 -7.44 23.99 -12.09
N PHE A 446 -6.11 23.99 -12.05
CA PHE A 446 -5.29 22.96 -11.41
C PHE A 446 -5.34 23.17 -9.88
N ASN A 447 -5.85 22.19 -9.14
CA ASN A 447 -5.81 22.20 -7.68
C ASN A 447 -4.80 21.16 -7.21
N VAL A 448 -3.69 21.62 -6.64
CA VAL A 448 -2.66 20.74 -6.09
C VAL A 448 -3.24 19.96 -4.91
N THR A 449 -2.92 18.67 -4.85
CA THR A 449 -3.26 17.84 -3.69
C THR A 449 -2.38 18.29 -2.52
N ARG A 450 -2.95 18.59 -1.36
CA ARG A 450 -2.13 18.85 -0.16
C ARG A 450 -1.47 17.54 0.25
N LYS A 451 -0.13 17.51 0.27
CA LYS A 451 0.65 16.44 0.88
C LYS A 451 0.98 16.91 2.31
N GLY A 452 0.21 16.45 3.29
CA GLY A 452 0.37 16.89 4.68
C GLY A 452 -0.83 16.55 5.56
N GLY A 453 -0.78 15.35 6.17
CA GLY A 453 -1.62 14.90 7.27
C GLY A 453 -3.04 14.49 6.87
N ALA A 454 -3.46 13.31 7.33
CA ALA A 454 -4.83 12.84 7.17
C ALA A 454 -5.83 13.77 7.90
N ILE A 455 -6.73 14.41 7.14
CA ILE A 455 -7.87 15.13 7.71
C ILE A 455 -9.12 14.28 7.51
N GLU A 456 -9.69 13.77 8.61
CA GLU A 456 -10.97 13.06 8.58
C GLU A 456 -12.13 14.04 8.29
N ASP A 457 -12.52 14.14 7.02
CA ASP A 457 -13.73 14.84 6.60
C ASP A 457 -14.92 13.86 6.55
N LYS A 458 -15.53 13.61 7.71
CA LYS A 458 -16.70 12.72 7.83
C LYS A 458 -17.87 13.15 6.95
N ASN A 459 -18.07 14.45 6.76
CA ASN A 459 -19.13 14.97 5.90
C ASN A 459 -18.87 14.61 4.43
N TYR A 460 -17.62 14.73 3.98
CA TYR A 460 -17.22 14.31 2.63
C TYR A 460 -17.39 12.80 2.45
N GLN A 461 -16.95 11.99 3.42
CA GLN A 461 -17.12 10.54 3.43
C GLN A 461 -18.58 10.12 3.30
N ILE A 462 -19.48 10.68 4.13
CA ILE A 462 -20.92 10.41 4.08
C ILE A 462 -21.50 10.78 2.72
N LYS A 463 -21.16 11.96 2.18
CA LYS A 463 -21.62 12.38 0.84
C LYS A 463 -21.18 11.41 -0.26
N LYS A 464 -19.97 10.87 -0.16
CA LYS A 464 -19.46 9.87 -1.12
C LYS A 464 -20.06 8.49 -0.93
N ALA A 465 -20.58 8.16 0.25
CA ALA A 465 -21.30 6.91 0.51
C ALA A 465 -22.72 6.88 -0.09
N ILE A 466 -23.40 8.04 -0.24
CA ILE A 466 -24.80 8.13 -0.67
C ILE A 466 -25.11 7.33 -1.95
N PRO A 467 -24.35 7.46 -3.06
CA PRO A 467 -24.62 6.68 -4.27
C PRO A 467 -24.56 5.17 -4.04
N HIS A 468 -23.62 4.71 -3.20
CA HIS A 468 -23.49 3.29 -2.87
C HIS A 468 -24.67 2.80 -2.03
N ILE A 469 -25.14 3.61 -1.07
CA ILE A 469 -26.30 3.27 -0.23
C ILE A 469 -27.56 3.13 -1.12
N ILE A 470 -27.80 4.07 -2.02
CA ILE A 470 -28.95 4.01 -2.95
C ILE A 470 -28.89 2.73 -3.79
N LEU A 471 -27.73 2.42 -4.39
CA LEU A 471 -27.55 1.22 -5.21
C LEU A 471 -27.68 -0.07 -4.39
N SER A 472 -27.25 -0.06 -3.12
CA SER A 472 -27.43 -1.18 -2.21
C SER A 472 -28.92 -1.46 -1.95
N ILE A 473 -29.71 -0.41 -1.68
CA ILE A 473 -31.16 -0.52 -1.46
C ILE A 473 -31.84 -1.06 -2.73
N LEU A 474 -31.53 -0.50 -3.89
CA LEU A 474 -32.07 -0.96 -5.17
C LEU A 474 -31.68 -2.41 -5.47
N SER A 475 -30.46 -2.82 -5.15
CA SER A 475 -30.01 -4.21 -5.32
C SER A 475 -30.79 -5.18 -4.42
N ILE A 476 -31.04 -4.80 -3.16
CA ILE A 476 -31.83 -5.62 -2.21
C ILE A 476 -33.27 -5.76 -2.70
N ILE A 477 -33.90 -4.65 -3.13
CA ILE A 477 -35.24 -4.69 -3.74
C ILE A 477 -35.25 -5.60 -4.96
N GLY A 478 -34.23 -5.48 -5.82
CA GLY A 478 -34.06 -6.32 -7.00
C GLY A 478 -33.99 -7.82 -6.66
N ILE A 479 -33.21 -8.20 -5.64
CA ILE A 479 -33.09 -9.59 -5.19
C ILE A 479 -34.45 -10.11 -4.72
N ILE A 480 -35.16 -9.36 -3.88
CA ILE A 480 -36.49 -9.72 -3.37
C ILE A 480 -37.47 -9.92 -4.53
N ASN A 481 -37.48 -9.00 -5.50
CA ASN A 481 -38.34 -9.08 -6.68
C ASN A 481 -38.01 -10.31 -7.54
N CYS A 482 -36.73 -10.59 -7.81
CA CYS A 482 -36.33 -11.76 -8.58
C CYS A 482 -36.72 -13.08 -7.90
N VAL A 483 -36.58 -13.17 -6.58
CA VAL A 483 -37.04 -14.34 -5.81
C VAL A 483 -38.55 -14.49 -5.95
N LYS A 484 -39.31 -13.41 -5.76
CA LYS A 484 -40.76 -13.41 -5.94
C LYS A 484 -41.18 -13.83 -7.36
N PHE A 485 -40.56 -13.26 -8.40
CA PHE A 485 -40.85 -13.60 -9.79
C PHE A 485 -40.57 -15.07 -10.10
N THR A 486 -39.49 -15.64 -9.55
CA THR A 486 -39.17 -17.06 -9.69
C THR A 486 -40.31 -17.95 -9.22
N PHE A 487 -40.88 -17.67 -8.04
CA PHE A 487 -41.99 -18.45 -7.50
C PHE A 487 -43.32 -18.21 -8.22
N ILE A 488 -43.60 -16.97 -8.64
CA ILE A 488 -44.86 -16.65 -9.33
C ILE A 488 -44.91 -17.27 -10.73
N THR A 489 -43.81 -17.20 -11.47
CA THR A 489 -43.75 -17.64 -12.87
C THR A 489 -43.31 -19.09 -13.03
N GLY A 490 -42.77 -19.70 -11.98
CA GLY A 490 -42.22 -21.06 -12.01
C GLY A 490 -40.98 -21.21 -12.89
N THR A 491 -40.30 -20.12 -13.27
CA THR A 491 -39.10 -20.18 -14.13
C THR A 491 -37.80 -19.87 -13.39
N PRO A 492 -36.72 -20.66 -13.61
CA PRO A 492 -35.43 -20.42 -12.98
C PRO A 492 -34.61 -19.30 -13.65
N VAL A 493 -35.09 -18.65 -14.72
CA VAL A 493 -34.33 -17.65 -15.49
C VAL A 493 -33.77 -16.52 -14.62
N TYR A 494 -34.48 -16.11 -13.56
CA TYR A 494 -34.06 -15.03 -12.66
C TYR A 494 -32.83 -15.38 -11.80
N ILE A 495 -32.38 -16.65 -11.76
CA ILE A 495 -31.19 -17.05 -11.01
C ILE A 495 -29.94 -16.31 -11.49
N VAL A 496 -29.84 -16.01 -12.79
CA VAL A 496 -28.72 -15.27 -13.38
C VAL A 496 -28.69 -13.83 -12.86
N LEU A 497 -29.87 -13.20 -12.70
CA LEU A 497 -29.99 -11.86 -12.16
C LEU A 497 -29.67 -11.83 -10.66
N ILE A 498 -30.15 -12.81 -9.90
CA ILE A 498 -29.84 -12.96 -8.47
C ILE A 498 -28.33 -13.11 -8.28
N PHE A 499 -27.66 -13.93 -9.10
CA PHE A 499 -26.21 -14.09 -9.08
C PHE A 499 -25.48 -12.74 -9.23
N TRP A 500 -25.83 -11.96 -10.25
CA TRP A 500 -25.21 -10.64 -10.48
C TRP A 500 -25.56 -9.62 -9.40
N LEU A 501 -26.80 -9.61 -8.91
CA LEU A 501 -27.23 -8.72 -7.82
C LEU A 501 -26.46 -9.01 -6.52
N ILE A 502 -26.25 -10.29 -6.17
CA ILE A 502 -25.48 -10.67 -4.98
C ILE A 502 -24.01 -10.24 -5.11
N ILE A 503 -23.37 -10.51 -6.26
CA ILE A 503 -21.98 -10.11 -6.49
C ILE A 503 -21.85 -8.59 -6.46
N ASN A 504 -22.76 -7.86 -7.10
CA ASN A 504 -22.74 -6.40 -7.10
C ASN A 504 -23.00 -5.84 -5.69
N LEU A 505 -23.97 -6.41 -4.95
CA LEU A 505 -24.26 -6.02 -3.58
C LEU A 505 -23.05 -6.18 -2.67
N TYR A 506 -22.30 -7.28 -2.77
CA TYR A 506 -21.04 -7.45 -2.05
C TYR A 506 -20.06 -6.30 -2.33
N ASN A 507 -19.81 -5.99 -3.60
CA ASN A 507 -18.88 -4.91 -3.96
C ASN A 507 -19.35 -3.54 -3.46
N ILE A 508 -20.66 -3.28 -3.50
CA ILE A 508 -21.28 -2.06 -2.99
C ILE A 508 -21.13 -1.97 -1.46
N VAL A 509 -21.38 -3.06 -0.73
CA VAL A 509 -21.19 -3.13 0.73
C VAL A 509 -19.73 -2.87 1.11
N MET A 510 -18.78 -3.48 0.42
CA MET A 510 -17.35 -3.18 0.61
C MET A 510 -17.03 -1.71 0.32
N SER A 511 -17.68 -1.11 -0.67
CA SER A 511 -17.53 0.32 -0.97
C SER A 511 -18.08 1.20 0.16
N ILE A 512 -19.20 0.81 0.78
CA ILE A 512 -19.75 1.51 1.95
C ILE A 512 -18.76 1.41 3.13
N PHE A 513 -18.21 0.23 3.42
CA PHE A 513 -17.19 0.07 4.46
C PHE A 513 -15.96 0.94 4.20
N PHE A 514 -15.52 1.01 2.95
CA PHE A 514 -14.42 1.89 2.57
C PHE A 514 -14.74 3.37 2.83
N MET A 515 -15.95 3.83 2.47
CA MET A 515 -16.36 5.23 2.67
C MET A 515 -16.52 5.58 4.15
N LEU A 516 -16.91 4.64 5.01
CA LEU A 516 -16.97 4.86 6.46
C LEU A 516 -15.59 5.13 7.08
N GLY A 517 -14.50 4.80 6.37
CA GLY A 517 -13.13 5.10 6.78
C GLY A 517 -12.70 4.36 8.05
N ARG A 518 -11.50 4.63 8.55
CA ARG A 518 -11.01 4.09 9.83
C ARG A 518 -10.25 5.20 10.56
N GLN A 519 -10.34 5.20 11.90
CA GLN A 519 -9.68 6.23 12.68
C GLN A 519 -8.15 6.13 12.60
N VAL A 520 -7.50 7.21 12.18
CA VAL A 520 -6.03 7.31 12.15
C VAL A 520 -5.53 7.70 13.54
N LEU A 521 -4.86 6.76 14.23
CA LEU A 521 -4.37 6.96 15.60
C LEU A 521 -2.92 7.41 15.68
N ARG A 522 -2.17 7.37 14.58
CA ARG A 522 -0.72 7.61 14.53
C ARG A 522 -0.39 8.70 13.52
N ARG A 523 0.65 9.48 13.81
CA ARG A 523 1.15 10.55 12.93
C ARG A 523 2.28 10.08 11.99
N ALA A 524 3.00 9.02 12.38
CA ALA A 524 4.08 8.43 11.60
C ALA A 524 3.82 6.93 11.42
N GLU A 525 4.20 6.41 10.26
CA GLU A 525 4.08 4.99 9.93
C GLU A 525 5.08 4.16 10.76
N ARG A 526 4.69 2.94 11.14
CA ARG A 526 5.56 2.02 11.89
C ARG A 526 5.90 0.83 11.00
N PHE A 527 7.19 0.65 10.78
CA PHE A 527 7.73 -0.44 9.99
C PHE A 527 8.06 -1.63 10.89
N PRO A 528 7.63 -2.86 10.56
CA PRO A 528 7.97 -4.07 11.31
C PRO A 528 9.43 -4.48 11.06
N ILE A 529 10.38 -3.69 11.56
CA ILE A 529 11.82 -3.91 11.37
C ILE A 529 12.38 -4.69 12.55
N ASN A 530 13.03 -5.82 12.26
CA ASN A 530 13.78 -6.60 13.25
C ASN A 530 15.29 -6.40 13.01
N ILE A 531 15.90 -5.47 13.75
CA ILE A 531 17.34 -5.20 13.72
C ILE A 531 17.91 -5.21 15.13
N ASP A 532 19.23 -5.40 15.22
CA ASP A 532 19.94 -5.37 16.49
C ASP A 532 19.86 -3.98 17.13
N CYS A 533 19.54 -3.98 18.41
CA CYS A 533 19.29 -2.79 19.22
C CYS A 533 20.00 -2.94 20.57
N ILE A 534 20.75 -1.92 20.95
CA ILE A 534 21.34 -1.81 22.28
C ILE A 534 20.61 -0.68 23.03
N VAL A 535 20.06 -1.02 24.19
CA VAL A 535 19.44 -0.06 25.10
C VAL A 535 20.36 0.14 26.29
N SER A 536 20.82 1.37 26.49
CA SER A 536 21.77 1.71 27.57
C SER A 536 21.11 2.65 28.58
N PHE A 537 21.16 2.27 29.86
CA PHE A 537 20.68 3.05 31.02
C PHE A 537 21.44 2.64 32.29
N HIS A 538 21.70 3.56 33.21
CA HIS A 538 22.35 3.28 34.51
C HIS A 538 23.59 2.34 34.41
N GLU A 539 24.47 2.57 33.43
CA GLU A 539 25.65 1.73 33.09
C GLU A 539 25.35 0.29 32.63
N LYS A 540 24.07 -0.13 32.59
CA LYS A 540 23.61 -1.40 32.01
C LYS A 540 23.36 -1.25 30.51
N GLU A 541 23.84 -2.24 29.75
CA GLU A 541 23.53 -2.37 28.32
C GLU A 541 22.71 -3.63 28.06
N LEU A 542 21.54 -3.43 27.47
CA LEU A 542 20.64 -4.51 27.09
C LEU A 542 20.68 -4.71 25.57
N LYS A 543 21.19 -5.86 25.14
CA LYS A 543 21.17 -6.29 23.75
C LYS A 543 19.83 -6.95 23.44
N CYS A 544 19.12 -6.45 22.44
CA CYS A 544 17.81 -6.91 22.04
C CYS A 544 17.57 -6.67 20.55
N THR A 545 16.37 -7.03 20.07
CA THR A 545 15.95 -6.75 18.70
C THR A 545 14.75 -5.82 18.71
N THR A 546 14.70 -4.90 17.75
CA THR A 546 13.49 -4.14 17.48
C THR A 546 12.37 -5.06 16.98
N ASN A 547 11.13 -4.65 17.18
CA ASN A 547 9.94 -5.26 16.58
C ASN A 547 9.28 -4.33 15.56
N ASP A 548 9.25 -3.03 15.88
CA ASP A 548 8.85 -2.01 14.93
C ASP A 548 9.59 -0.69 15.16
N ILE A 549 9.79 0.10 14.11
CA ILE A 549 10.48 1.39 14.13
C ILE A 549 9.66 2.40 13.32
N SER A 550 9.67 3.65 13.74
CA SER A 550 9.07 4.80 13.06
C SER A 550 9.96 6.02 13.24
N GLU A 551 9.67 7.09 12.50
CA GLU A 551 10.36 8.37 12.61
C GLU A 551 10.34 8.94 14.05
N ASN A 552 9.32 8.61 14.84
CA ASN A 552 9.09 9.21 16.17
C ASN A 552 9.25 8.20 17.33
N GLY A 553 9.59 6.94 17.07
CA GLY A 553 9.57 5.93 18.11
C GLY A 553 9.83 4.53 17.61
N LEU A 554 10.09 3.62 18.54
CA LEU A 554 10.32 2.22 18.25
C LEU A 554 9.60 1.32 19.25
N SER A 555 9.67 0.02 19.01
CA SER A 555 9.47 -0.96 20.06
C SER A 555 10.50 -2.08 19.96
N ILE A 556 10.85 -2.62 21.12
CA ILE A 556 11.71 -3.79 21.27
C ILE A 556 10.93 -4.92 21.90
N VAL A 557 11.44 -6.14 21.73
CA VAL A 557 10.87 -7.33 22.34
C VAL A 557 11.94 -8.05 23.15
N LEU A 558 11.61 -8.37 24.40
CA LEU A 558 12.46 -9.09 25.34
C LEU A 558 11.82 -10.42 25.72
N LYS A 559 12.64 -11.44 25.92
CA LYS A 559 12.18 -12.76 26.39
C LYS A 559 11.75 -12.75 27.86
N LYS A 560 12.24 -11.79 28.64
CA LYS A 560 12.00 -11.67 30.08
C LYS A 560 11.55 -10.23 30.40
N PRO A 561 10.74 -10.04 31.46
CA PRO A 561 10.37 -8.69 31.91
C PRO A 561 11.54 -8.03 32.63
N GLU A 562 12.25 -7.17 31.92
CA GLU A 562 13.30 -6.34 32.49
C GLU A 562 12.72 -5.01 33.01
N PHE A 563 13.29 -4.51 34.10
CA PHE A 563 13.08 -3.12 34.47
C PHE A 563 13.89 -2.22 33.53
N ILE A 564 13.21 -1.24 32.94
CA ILE A 564 13.84 -0.16 32.20
C ILE A 564 13.20 1.14 32.72
N PRO A 565 13.99 2.14 33.14
CA PRO A 565 13.45 3.35 33.76
C PRO A 565 12.58 4.13 32.77
N TYR A 566 11.32 4.39 33.13
CA TYR A 566 10.37 5.12 32.27
C TYR A 566 10.33 6.63 32.55
N LYS A 567 10.82 7.07 33.72
CA LYS A 567 10.85 8.50 34.10
C LYS A 567 12.00 9.23 33.41
N GLU A 568 13.10 8.52 33.20
CA GLU A 568 14.33 9.00 32.60
C GLU A 568 14.39 8.74 31.11
N SER A 569 15.38 9.37 30.49
CA SER A 569 15.74 9.21 29.09
C SER A 569 16.77 8.09 28.95
N ILE A 570 16.53 7.16 28.01
CA ILE A 570 17.41 6.02 27.73
C ILE A 570 18.10 6.20 26.38
N ARG A 571 19.34 5.71 26.26
CA ARG A 571 20.07 5.75 25.00
C ARG A 571 19.78 4.50 24.18
N ILE A 572 19.48 4.70 22.91
CA ILE A 572 19.22 3.64 21.94
C ILE A 572 20.30 3.69 20.88
N LEU A 573 20.86 2.53 20.56
CA LEU A 573 21.73 2.33 19.41
C LEU A 573 21.13 1.27 18.50
N LEU A 574 20.84 1.66 17.26
CA LEU A 574 20.42 0.78 16.18
C LEU A 574 21.59 0.56 15.22
N GLN A 575 21.80 -0.69 14.82
CA GLN A 575 22.86 -1.04 13.89
C GLN A 575 22.38 -2.06 12.85
N THR A 576 22.68 -1.78 11.59
CA THR A 576 22.52 -2.70 10.45
C THR A 576 23.89 -2.90 9.77
N ASP A 577 23.93 -3.69 8.70
CA ASP A 577 25.16 -3.88 7.91
C ASP A 577 25.67 -2.58 7.28
N ARG A 578 24.79 -1.59 7.05
CA ARG A 578 25.12 -0.34 6.32
C ARG A 578 24.92 0.93 7.15
N TYR A 579 24.06 0.91 8.16
CA TYR A 579 23.65 2.11 8.88
C TYR A 579 23.74 1.95 10.39
N LYS A 580 24.01 3.07 11.05
CA LYS A 580 24.11 3.14 12.51
C LYS A 580 23.45 4.41 13.00
N ALA A 581 22.46 4.30 13.88
CA ALA A 581 21.74 5.44 14.43
C ALA A 581 21.69 5.36 15.96
N GLN A 582 22.09 6.44 16.62
CA GLN A 582 22.08 6.60 18.07
C GLN A 582 21.21 7.78 18.47
N PHE A 583 20.31 7.59 19.43
CA PHE A 583 19.39 8.64 19.88
C PHE A 583 18.87 8.38 21.29
N VAL A 584 18.15 9.34 21.83
CA VAL A 584 17.56 9.28 23.17
C VAL A 584 16.06 9.03 23.07
N ALA A 585 15.54 8.07 23.84
CA ALA A 585 14.14 7.69 23.84
C ALA A 585 13.57 7.58 25.26
N LYS A 586 12.24 7.51 25.37
CA LYS A 586 11.52 7.31 26.63
C LYS A 586 10.45 6.23 26.50
N ILE A 587 10.25 5.42 27.53
CA ILE A 587 9.22 4.38 27.53
C ILE A 587 7.84 4.99 27.67
N ILE A 588 6.97 4.64 26.73
CA ILE A 588 5.56 5.06 26.72
C ILE A 588 4.62 3.91 27.06
N HIS A 589 4.98 2.66 26.72
CA HIS A 589 4.12 1.51 26.95
C HIS A 589 4.91 0.20 27.10
N VAL A 590 4.50 -0.63 28.05
CA VAL A 590 5.00 -2.00 28.23
C VAL A 590 3.82 -2.96 28.30
N GLY A 591 3.86 -4.00 27.47
CA GLY A 591 2.81 -5.00 27.39
C GLY A 591 3.37 -6.40 27.13
N GLN A 592 2.63 -7.41 27.56
CA GLN A 592 2.96 -8.81 27.26
C GLN A 592 2.37 -9.20 25.89
N ALA A 593 3.19 -9.79 25.03
CA ALA A 593 2.82 -10.31 23.72
C ALA A 593 3.21 -11.79 23.63
N GLY A 594 2.27 -12.67 23.95
CA GLY A 594 2.56 -14.11 24.09
C GLY A 594 3.51 -14.38 25.25
N GLU A 595 4.60 -15.10 25.00
CA GLU A 595 5.66 -15.38 25.99
C GLU A 595 6.73 -14.27 26.07
N GLN A 596 6.54 -13.16 25.36
CA GLN A 596 7.52 -12.06 25.27
C GLN A 596 6.97 -10.75 25.81
N TRP A 597 7.87 -9.82 26.10
CA TRP A 597 7.57 -8.48 26.61
C TRP A 597 7.91 -7.43 25.57
N LYS A 598 6.91 -6.63 25.18
CA LYS A 598 7.04 -5.55 24.22
C LYS A 598 7.16 -4.22 24.94
N TYR A 599 8.25 -3.50 24.68
CA TYR A 599 8.51 -2.17 25.20
C TYR A 599 8.43 -1.17 24.05
N ALA A 600 7.45 -0.27 24.09
CA ALA A 600 7.31 0.81 23.13
C ALA A 600 7.91 2.10 23.70
N MET A 601 8.69 2.76 22.86
CA MET A 601 9.46 3.96 23.18
C MET A 601 9.15 5.08 22.19
N GLU A 602 9.23 6.31 22.67
CA GLU A 602 9.13 7.54 21.88
C GLU A 602 10.50 8.23 21.84
N ILE A 603 10.93 8.66 20.66
CA ILE A 603 12.20 9.38 20.48
C ILE A 603 12.02 10.78 21.07
N GLN A 604 12.95 11.19 21.93
CA GLN A 604 12.95 12.53 22.54
C GLN A 604 13.92 13.45 21.82
N GLU A 605 15.14 12.97 21.57
CA GLU A 605 16.23 13.75 20.98
C GLU A 605 17.02 12.91 20.00
N ILE A 606 17.28 13.48 18.81
CA ILE A 606 18.09 12.89 17.75
C ILE A 606 18.76 14.04 16.99
N ASP A 607 20.08 13.98 16.83
CA ASP A 607 20.81 14.95 16.00
C ASP A 607 20.63 14.65 14.50
N ASP A 608 20.97 15.62 13.65
CA ASP A 608 20.77 15.54 12.20
C ASP A 608 21.50 14.35 11.55
N HIS A 609 22.72 14.01 12.01
CA HIS A 609 23.46 12.87 11.47
C HIS A 609 22.74 11.56 11.78
N ASN A 610 22.36 11.36 13.05
CA ASN A 610 21.64 10.16 13.48
C ASN A 610 20.22 10.10 12.89
N LEU A 611 19.57 11.24 12.64
CA LEU A 611 18.28 11.30 11.94
C LEU A 611 18.42 10.81 10.49
N LYS A 612 19.43 11.26 9.75
CA LYS A 612 19.72 10.76 8.38
C LYS A 612 19.94 9.26 8.38
N GLN A 613 20.68 8.73 9.34
CA GLN A 613 20.93 7.30 9.50
C GLN A 613 19.64 6.53 9.83
N LEU A 614 18.82 7.03 10.77
CA LEU A 614 17.52 6.43 11.09
C LEU A 614 16.61 6.37 9.86
N LEU A 615 16.52 7.47 9.09
CA LEU A 615 15.72 7.51 7.87
C LEU A 615 16.22 6.52 6.82
N ARG A 616 17.54 6.32 6.69
CA ARG A 616 18.12 5.28 5.80
C ARG A 616 17.73 3.87 6.27
N ILE A 617 17.79 3.59 7.58
CA ILE A 617 17.30 2.31 8.14
C ILE A 617 15.81 2.08 7.80
N LEU A 618 14.99 3.13 7.81
CA LEU A 618 13.56 3.03 7.55
C LEU A 618 13.24 2.84 6.06
N TYR A 619 13.89 3.59 5.18
CA TYR A 619 13.46 3.75 3.78
C TYR A 619 14.36 3.10 2.74
N ASP A 620 15.62 2.79 3.05
CA ASP A 620 16.53 2.09 2.13
C ASP A 620 16.27 0.57 2.15
N ARG A 621 15.03 0.20 1.81
CA ARG A 621 14.55 -1.17 1.81
C ARG A 621 13.24 -1.29 1.06
N VAL A 622 12.97 -2.48 0.53
CA VAL A 622 11.67 -2.79 -0.05
C VAL A 622 10.60 -2.84 1.05
N PRO A 623 9.46 -2.13 0.90
CA PRO A 623 8.36 -2.20 1.86
C PRO A 623 7.85 -3.64 2.08
N GLU A 624 7.52 -3.98 3.33
CA GLU A 624 7.03 -5.31 3.73
C GLU A 624 5.52 -5.53 3.49
N LEU A 625 4.86 -4.62 2.78
CA LEU A 625 3.45 -4.77 2.45
C LEU A 625 3.22 -6.02 1.58
N PRO A 626 2.04 -6.67 1.68
CA PRO A 626 1.76 -7.89 0.93
C PRO A 626 2.00 -7.70 -0.56
N LYS A 627 2.73 -8.62 -1.19
CA LYS A 627 3.01 -8.59 -2.63
C LYS A 627 2.02 -9.39 -3.46
N ILE A 628 1.21 -10.22 -2.82
CA ILE A 628 0.22 -11.13 -3.41
C ILE A 628 -1.06 -11.11 -2.59
N VAL A 629 -2.18 -11.44 -3.24
CA VAL A 629 -3.49 -11.61 -2.60
C VAL A 629 -3.53 -12.94 -1.86
N GLU A 630 -3.99 -12.90 -0.62
CA GLU A 630 -4.28 -14.10 0.17
C GLU A 630 -5.42 -14.90 -0.48
N MET A 631 -5.14 -16.15 -0.90
CA MET A 631 -6.05 -16.93 -1.76
C MET A 631 -7.24 -17.57 -1.04
N ASN A 632 -7.22 -17.66 0.28
CA ASN A 632 -8.19 -18.45 1.05
C ASN A 632 -9.38 -17.65 1.59
N ASN A 633 -9.48 -16.35 1.30
CA ASN A 633 -10.53 -15.49 1.86
C ASN A 633 -11.79 -15.44 0.98
N SER A 634 -12.90 -15.90 1.54
CA SER A 634 -14.21 -15.79 0.92
C SER A 634 -14.76 -14.36 0.97
N ILE A 635 -15.82 -14.10 0.19
CA ILE A 635 -16.59 -12.84 0.27
C ILE A 635 -17.15 -12.62 1.68
N PHE A 636 -17.56 -13.69 2.36
CA PHE A 636 -18.08 -13.64 3.73
C PHE A 636 -17.00 -13.25 4.74
N ASP A 637 -15.77 -13.74 4.58
CA ASP A 637 -14.65 -13.37 5.45
C ASP A 637 -14.33 -11.88 5.38
N ASP A 638 -14.36 -11.29 4.17
CA ASP A 638 -14.12 -9.86 3.99
C ASP A 638 -15.16 -9.01 4.73
N ILE A 639 -16.43 -9.38 4.62
CA ILE A 639 -17.54 -8.70 5.33
C ILE A 639 -17.37 -8.90 6.84
N ARG A 640 -17.16 -10.13 7.30
CA ARG A 640 -17.01 -10.46 8.73
C ARG A 640 -15.86 -9.67 9.37
N ILE A 641 -14.70 -9.62 8.73
CA ILE A 641 -13.55 -8.86 9.22
C ILE A 641 -13.90 -7.38 9.38
N ASN A 642 -14.54 -6.78 8.36
CA ASN A 642 -14.93 -5.39 8.41
C ASN A 642 -15.97 -5.11 9.51
N VAL A 643 -16.94 -5.99 9.72
CA VAL A 643 -17.93 -5.83 10.79
C VAL A 643 -17.29 -5.97 12.17
N LEU A 644 -16.55 -7.07 12.42
CA LEU A 644 -15.94 -7.35 13.73
C LEU A 644 -14.91 -6.28 14.12
N LYS A 645 -13.98 -5.94 13.22
CA LYS A 645 -12.90 -4.98 13.52
C LYS A 645 -13.40 -3.56 13.77
N ARG A 646 -14.56 -3.20 13.21
CA ARG A 646 -15.22 -1.92 13.47
C ARG A 646 -16.00 -1.90 14.77
N GLY A 647 -16.42 -3.06 15.27
CA GLY A 647 -17.08 -3.23 16.56
C GLY A 647 -16.13 -3.37 17.75
N GLU A 648 -14.85 -3.73 17.54
CA GLU A 648 -13.84 -3.88 18.60
C GLU A 648 -13.54 -2.53 19.29
N GLN A 649 -13.97 -2.36 20.54
CA GLN A 649 -13.49 -1.28 21.41
C GLN A 649 -12.09 -1.61 21.93
N LYS A 650 -11.07 -0.87 21.48
CA LYS A 650 -9.71 -1.02 22.02
C LYS A 650 -9.59 -0.31 23.37
N VAL A 651 -9.54 -1.10 24.45
CA VAL A 651 -9.15 -0.60 25.78
C VAL A 651 -7.69 -0.16 25.73
N LYS A 652 -7.43 1.15 25.88
CA LYS A 652 -6.08 1.70 25.92
C LYS A 652 -5.49 1.56 27.32
N PHE A 653 -4.57 0.62 27.52
CA PHE A 653 -3.80 0.54 28.77
C PHE A 653 -2.50 1.36 28.62
N ASN A 654 -2.30 2.39 29.45
CA ASN A 654 -1.07 3.21 29.45
C ASN A 654 -0.06 2.72 30.50
N ARG A 655 0.27 1.43 30.48
CA ARG A 655 1.22 0.82 31.43
C ARG A 655 2.65 1.08 30.97
N LYS A 656 3.53 1.55 31.86
CA LYS A 656 4.93 1.88 31.55
C LYS A 656 5.96 0.90 32.12
N LEU A 657 5.52 -0.06 32.93
CA LEU A 657 6.33 -1.11 33.52
C LEU A 657 5.67 -2.48 33.30
N PRO A 658 6.46 -3.57 33.20
CA PRO A 658 5.92 -4.91 32.97
C PRO A 658 5.12 -5.37 34.19
N ARG A 659 3.82 -5.67 34.00
CA ARG A 659 2.97 -6.23 35.05
C ARG A 659 2.96 -7.75 34.97
N VAL A 660 3.78 -8.38 35.80
CA VAL A 660 3.91 -9.83 35.86
C VAL A 660 2.86 -10.39 36.81
N ASN A 661 2.14 -11.43 36.36
CA ASN A 661 1.26 -12.18 37.26
C ASN A 661 2.10 -13.19 38.03
N LEU A 662 1.84 -13.28 39.32
CA LEU A 662 2.54 -14.15 40.25
C LEU A 662 1.52 -14.93 41.07
N ASN A 663 1.97 -16.00 41.70
CA ASN A 663 1.20 -16.79 42.66
C ASN A 663 2.11 -17.21 43.82
N LYS A 664 2.89 -16.25 44.33
CA LYS A 664 3.92 -16.52 45.33
C LYS A 664 3.43 -16.15 46.72
N GLU A 665 3.55 -17.10 47.64
CA GLU A 665 3.26 -16.89 49.06
C GLU A 665 4.57 -16.65 49.81
N LEU A 666 4.63 -15.56 50.56
CA LEU A 666 5.76 -15.17 51.37
C LEU A 666 5.29 -14.94 52.80
N TYR A 667 6.19 -15.16 53.77
CA TYR A 667 5.92 -14.92 55.18
C TYR A 667 6.48 -13.55 55.58
N SER A 668 5.60 -12.68 56.08
CA SER A 668 6.02 -11.49 56.80
C SER A 668 6.20 -11.82 58.28
N LYS A 669 7.32 -11.38 58.87
CA LYS A 669 7.62 -11.58 60.30
C LYS A 669 6.55 -10.97 61.22
N GLU A 670 5.88 -9.91 60.76
CA GLU A 670 4.93 -9.13 61.58
C GLU A 670 3.46 -9.42 61.23
N HIS A 671 3.19 -9.94 60.03
CA HIS A 671 1.85 -9.90 59.43
C HIS A 671 1.38 -11.22 58.79
N GLY A 672 2.14 -12.31 58.92
CA GLY A 672 1.72 -13.65 58.50
C GLY A 672 1.90 -13.93 57.00
N LYS A 673 1.09 -14.84 56.45
CA LYS A 673 1.16 -15.24 55.03
C LYS A 673 0.57 -14.14 54.13
N VAL A 674 1.39 -13.65 53.21
CA VAL A 674 0.97 -12.69 52.18
C VAL A 674 1.23 -13.28 50.82
N LYS A 675 0.28 -13.11 49.91
CA LYS A 675 0.35 -13.65 48.56
C LYS A 675 0.46 -12.55 47.53
N ILE A 676 1.51 -12.58 46.71
CA ILE A 676 1.69 -11.64 45.61
C ILE A 676 0.95 -12.17 44.38
N ILE A 677 -0.05 -11.42 43.93
CA ILE A 677 -0.91 -11.76 42.78
C ILE A 677 -0.34 -11.19 41.48
N ASN A 678 0.14 -9.95 41.53
CA ASN A 678 0.90 -9.37 40.43
C ASN A 678 1.84 -8.30 40.95
N PHE A 679 2.88 -8.03 40.17
CA PHE A 679 3.98 -7.14 40.52
C PHE A 679 4.41 -6.38 39.26
N ASN A 680 4.79 -5.11 39.40
CA ASN A 680 5.35 -4.32 38.29
C ASN A 680 6.49 -3.40 38.71
N TYR A 681 7.26 -3.79 39.74
CA TYR A 681 8.31 -3.00 40.40
C TYR A 681 7.76 -1.85 41.28
N GLU A 682 7.00 -0.90 40.74
CA GLU A 682 6.47 0.23 41.54
C GLU A 682 5.24 -0.15 42.38
N TYR A 683 4.49 -1.16 41.95
CA TYR A 683 3.26 -1.59 42.61
C TYR A 683 3.16 -3.12 42.65
N ALA A 684 2.44 -3.61 43.65
CA ALA A 684 2.05 -5.00 43.75
C ALA A 684 0.61 -5.13 44.23
N VAL A 685 -0.10 -6.11 43.69
CA VAL A 685 -1.38 -6.52 44.22
C VAL A 685 -1.15 -7.69 45.16
N LEU A 686 -1.51 -7.49 46.43
CA LEU A 686 -1.30 -8.45 47.50
C LEU A 686 -2.65 -8.99 47.98
N LYS A 687 -2.74 -10.30 48.15
CA LYS A 687 -3.85 -10.97 48.82
C LYS A 687 -3.47 -11.29 50.26
N THR A 688 -4.21 -10.71 51.20
CA THR A 688 -3.96 -10.78 52.65
C THR A 688 -5.29 -10.75 53.41
N ASN A 689 -5.36 -11.46 54.53
CA ASN A 689 -6.56 -11.52 55.37
C ASN A 689 -6.80 -10.21 56.16
N LYS A 690 -5.79 -9.34 56.26
CA LYS A 690 -5.85 -8.03 56.95
C LYS A 690 -5.14 -6.96 56.11
N VAL A 691 -5.61 -5.72 56.19
CA VAL A 691 -4.98 -4.55 55.55
C VAL A 691 -3.91 -3.98 56.48
N PHE A 692 -2.75 -3.63 55.91
CA PHE A 692 -1.64 -3.04 56.64
C PHE A 692 -1.22 -1.74 55.94
N ASP A 693 -0.86 -0.70 56.70
CA ASP A 693 -0.42 0.57 56.10
C ASP A 693 0.98 0.46 55.48
N SER A 694 1.84 -0.35 56.10
CA SER A 694 3.14 -0.74 55.56
C SER A 694 3.40 -2.22 55.82
N LEU A 695 4.17 -2.86 54.94
CA LEU A 695 4.48 -4.29 55.00
C LEU A 695 5.89 -4.53 54.46
N ILE A 696 6.72 -5.29 55.18
CA ILE A 696 8.02 -5.74 54.70
C ILE A 696 7.97 -7.25 54.43
N LEU A 697 8.33 -7.65 53.21
CA LEU A 697 8.48 -9.05 52.81
C LEU A 697 9.96 -9.36 52.59
N LYS A 698 10.51 -10.28 53.38
CA LYS A 698 11.87 -10.81 53.18
C LYS A 698 11.86 -11.85 52.08
N ILE A 699 12.70 -11.66 51.06
CA ILE A 699 12.82 -12.61 49.93
C ILE A 699 13.92 -13.64 50.19
N ASN A 700 15.08 -13.17 50.66
CA ASN A 700 16.22 -13.96 51.11
C ASN A 700 16.98 -13.16 52.21
N ASP A 701 18.18 -13.57 52.58
CA ASP A 701 18.97 -12.90 53.63
C ASP A 701 19.42 -11.48 53.25
N CYS A 702 19.38 -11.12 51.96
CA CYS A 702 19.92 -9.88 51.42
C CYS A 702 18.87 -8.92 50.82
N ILE A 703 17.64 -9.38 50.55
CA ILE A 703 16.62 -8.64 49.78
C ILE A 703 15.31 -8.54 50.58
N ASP A 704 14.95 -7.32 50.94
CA ASP A 704 13.67 -6.96 51.57
C ASP A 704 12.85 -6.08 50.63
N ILE A 705 11.55 -6.38 50.42
CA ILE A 705 10.63 -5.52 49.68
C ILE A 705 9.70 -4.80 50.65
N LYS A 706 9.71 -3.47 50.61
CA LYS A 706 8.88 -2.59 51.44
C LYS A 706 7.66 -2.13 50.66
N PHE A 707 6.48 -2.43 51.16
CA PHE A 707 5.19 -2.06 50.59
C PHE A 707 4.50 -1.01 51.45
N ILE A 708 3.87 -0.03 50.81
CA ILE A 708 3.04 1.01 51.43
C ILE A 708 1.67 0.99 50.77
N LEU A 709 0.59 1.02 51.56
CA LEU A 709 -0.77 1.00 51.03
C LEU A 709 -1.05 2.26 50.20
N THR A 710 -1.59 2.09 48.99
CA THR A 710 -2.07 3.23 48.18
C THR A 710 -3.38 3.80 48.77
N ASP A 711 -3.71 5.08 48.53
CA ASP A 711 -4.86 5.77 49.15
C ASP A 711 -6.13 4.90 49.29
N THR A 712 -6.66 4.87 50.52
CA THR A 712 -7.62 3.88 51.04
C THR A 712 -8.98 3.84 50.35
N SER A 713 -9.37 4.89 49.62
CA SER A 713 -10.63 4.96 48.86
C SER A 713 -10.59 4.17 47.54
N SER A 714 -9.41 3.75 47.06
CA SER A 714 -9.22 3.08 45.75
C SER A 714 -8.36 1.82 45.80
N ALA A 715 -7.85 1.42 46.97
CA ALA A 715 -6.89 0.32 47.11
C ALA A 715 -7.50 -1.08 47.06
N LYS A 716 -8.79 -1.23 47.39
CA LYS A 716 -9.47 -2.53 47.39
C LYS A 716 -9.94 -2.88 45.98
N ILE A 717 -9.35 -3.93 45.41
CA ILE A 717 -9.68 -4.41 44.07
C ILE A 717 -10.81 -5.45 44.15
N GLU A 718 -10.64 -6.42 45.04
CA GLU A 718 -11.55 -7.54 45.30
C GLU A 718 -11.50 -7.91 46.80
N GLU A 719 -12.24 -8.94 47.22
CA GLU A 719 -12.17 -9.45 48.59
C GLU A 719 -10.74 -9.88 48.96
N ASN A 720 -10.24 -9.37 50.09
CA ASN A 720 -8.89 -9.62 50.62
C ASN A 720 -7.74 -9.26 49.66
N THR A 721 -7.97 -8.42 48.64
CA THR A 721 -6.99 -8.10 47.61
C THR A 721 -6.80 -6.59 47.49
N TYR A 722 -5.57 -6.14 47.73
CA TYR A 722 -5.25 -4.71 47.87
C TYR A 722 -4.04 -4.31 47.02
N LEU A 723 -4.05 -3.07 46.53
CA LEU A 723 -2.93 -2.47 45.81
C LEU A 723 -1.96 -1.81 46.80
N TYR A 724 -0.68 -2.16 46.68
CA TYR A 724 0.42 -1.55 47.44
C TYR A 724 1.43 -0.92 46.49
N LYS A 725 2.01 0.20 46.90
CA LYS A 725 3.19 0.82 46.29
C LYS A 725 4.44 0.21 46.90
N VAL A 726 5.47 -0.05 46.10
CA VAL A 726 6.78 -0.50 46.57
C VAL A 726 7.64 0.74 46.86
N ASP A 727 8.08 0.89 48.10
CA ASP A 727 8.81 2.06 48.57
C ASP A 727 10.27 2.05 48.09
N ASN A 728 10.95 0.90 48.25
CA ASN A 728 12.34 0.72 47.83
C ASN A 728 12.46 0.14 46.41
N TYR A 729 11.58 0.56 45.49
CA TYR A 729 11.53 0.00 44.14
C TYR A 729 12.85 0.21 43.35
N GLU A 730 13.58 1.31 43.60
CA GLU A 730 14.85 1.64 42.94
C GLU A 730 15.97 0.65 43.33
N GLU A 731 16.05 0.29 44.61
CA GLU A 731 16.99 -0.73 45.12
C GLU A 731 16.67 -2.10 44.50
N ILE A 732 15.38 -2.45 44.45
CA ILE A 732 14.90 -3.73 43.93
C ILE A 732 15.11 -3.83 42.43
N SER A 733 14.88 -2.76 41.68
CA SER A 733 15.01 -2.77 40.23
C SER A 733 16.45 -2.80 39.74
N ALA A 734 17.40 -2.34 40.56
CA ALA A 734 18.84 -2.41 40.27
C ALA A 734 19.48 -3.75 40.68
N ASN A 735 18.80 -4.58 41.47
CA ASN A 735 19.35 -5.82 42.01
C ASN A 735 19.22 -7.00 41.02
N GLU A 736 20.35 -7.51 40.53
CA GLU A 736 20.39 -8.62 39.57
C GLU A 736 19.90 -9.95 40.16
N GLU A 737 20.22 -10.23 41.42
CA GLU A 737 19.76 -11.44 42.12
C GLU A 737 18.23 -11.44 42.25
N PHE A 738 17.62 -10.29 42.53
CA PHE A 738 16.16 -10.17 42.54
C PHE A 738 15.56 -10.42 41.16
N ALA A 739 16.18 -9.91 40.09
CA ALA A 739 15.70 -10.14 38.73
C ALA A 739 15.69 -11.64 38.37
N GLU A 740 16.68 -12.41 38.82
CA GLU A 740 16.69 -13.87 38.66
C GLU A 740 15.58 -14.57 39.44
N ILE A 741 15.38 -14.17 40.71
CA ILE A 741 14.31 -14.69 41.57
C ILE A 741 12.93 -14.41 40.97
N LEU A 742 12.71 -13.18 40.48
CA LEU A 742 11.46 -12.79 39.84
C LEU A 742 11.19 -13.64 38.58
N ASN A 743 12.22 -13.87 37.76
CA ASN A 743 12.12 -14.75 36.60
C ASN A 743 11.79 -16.19 36.98
N GLN A 744 12.33 -16.70 38.09
CA GLN A 744 11.96 -18.01 38.61
C GLN A 744 10.48 -18.04 39.02
N TRP A 745 9.99 -17.04 39.75
CA TRP A 745 8.58 -16.98 40.16
C TRP A 745 7.62 -16.90 38.97
N ILE A 746 8.01 -16.20 37.91
CA ILE A 746 7.24 -16.15 36.66
C ILE A 746 7.14 -17.54 36.03
N LYS A 747 8.26 -18.28 35.94
CA LYS A 747 8.25 -19.66 35.43
C LYS A 747 7.39 -20.59 36.29
N GLU A 748 7.48 -20.48 37.62
CA GLU A 748 6.63 -21.24 38.55
C GLU A 748 5.15 -20.96 38.30
N TYR A 749 4.78 -19.69 38.08
CA TYR A 749 3.42 -19.28 37.75
C TYR A 749 2.93 -19.84 36.40
N GLU A 750 3.77 -19.79 35.36
CA GLU A 750 3.45 -20.34 34.05
C GLU A 750 3.21 -21.85 34.10
N ILE A 751 4.04 -22.59 34.84
CA ILE A 751 3.87 -24.03 35.07
C ILE A 751 2.55 -24.30 35.80
N TYR A 752 2.26 -23.53 36.85
CA TYR A 752 0.99 -23.62 37.58
C TYR A 752 -0.22 -23.40 36.66
N MET A 753 -0.18 -22.37 35.80
CA MET A 753 -1.27 -22.09 34.85
C MET A 753 -1.41 -23.18 33.78
N LYS A 754 -0.31 -23.75 33.28
CA LYS A 754 -0.34 -24.89 32.34
C LYS A 754 -1.00 -26.12 32.99
N ARG A 755 -0.65 -26.45 34.24
CA ARG A 755 -1.28 -27.54 35.00
C ARG A 755 -2.77 -27.31 35.20
N LYS A 756 -3.16 -26.12 35.65
CA LYS A 756 -4.57 -25.76 35.87
C LYS A 756 -5.39 -25.80 34.59
N LYS A 757 -4.81 -25.41 33.44
CA LYS A 757 -5.47 -25.51 32.14
C LYS A 757 -5.67 -26.98 31.73
N ASN A 758 -4.68 -27.83 31.95
CA ASN A 758 -4.78 -29.27 31.66
C ASN A 758 -5.77 -30.00 32.58
N GLU A 759 -5.85 -29.61 33.86
CA GLU A 759 -6.86 -30.10 34.80
C GLU A 759 -8.26 -29.66 34.39
N LYS A 760 -8.42 -28.42 33.91
CA LYS A 760 -9.71 -27.92 33.42
C LYS A 760 -10.18 -28.60 32.13
N ILE A 761 -9.26 -28.92 31.22
CA ILE A 761 -9.56 -29.71 30.00
C ILE A 761 -9.96 -31.14 30.40
N LYS A 762 -9.27 -31.75 31.36
CA LYS A 762 -9.66 -33.07 31.90
C LYS A 762 -11.04 -33.07 32.56
N LEU A 763 -11.38 -32.02 33.30
CA LEU A 763 -12.71 -31.86 33.91
C LEU A 763 -13.80 -31.59 32.87
N GLU A 764 -13.49 -30.86 31.80
CA GLU A 764 -14.42 -30.66 30.66
C GLU A 764 -14.61 -31.95 29.85
N ASP A 765 -13.60 -32.82 29.72
CA ASP A 765 -13.72 -34.15 29.10
C ASP A 765 -14.46 -35.18 29.98
N GLU A 766 -14.44 -35.04 31.32
CA GLU A 766 -15.19 -35.90 32.26
C GLU A 766 -16.68 -35.51 32.40
N ASP A 767 -17.08 -34.28 32.02
CA ASP A 767 -18.46 -33.77 32.09
C ASP A 767 -19.23 -33.83 30.74
N VAL A 768 -18.65 -34.41 29.68
CA VAL A 768 -19.40 -34.69 28.44
C VAL A 768 -20.15 -36.01 28.61
N PHE A 769 -21.45 -35.92 28.90
CA PHE A 769 -22.38 -37.04 28.74
C PHE A 769 -22.31 -37.54 27.28
N ASN A 770 -21.75 -38.73 27.08
CA ASN A 770 -21.61 -39.37 25.78
C ASN A 770 -22.96 -39.99 25.36
N GLU A 771 -23.82 -39.20 24.70
CA GLU A 771 -25.15 -39.67 24.22
C GLU A 771 -25.07 -40.88 23.26
N MET A 772 -23.89 -41.18 22.69
CA MET A 772 -23.67 -42.32 21.78
C MET A 772 -23.36 -43.65 22.47
N GLU A 773 -23.19 -43.69 23.80
CA GLU A 773 -23.07 -44.96 24.55
C GLU A 773 -24.44 -45.49 25.04
N TYR A 774 -25.52 -44.75 24.82
CA TYR A 774 -26.89 -45.12 25.21
C TYR A 774 -27.88 -45.27 24.05
N LEU A 775 -27.40 -45.19 22.79
CA LEU A 775 -28.11 -45.52 21.55
C LEU A 775 -27.32 -46.59 20.80
#